data_AF-A0AA43XL69-F1
#
_entry.id   AF-A0AA43XL69-F1
#
_cell.length_a   1.000
_cell.length_b   1.000
_cell.length_c   1.000
_cell.angle_alpha   90.00
_cell.angle_beta   90.00
_cell.angle_gamma   90.00
#
_symmetry.space_group_name_H-M   'P 1'
#
loop_
_entity.id
_entity.type
_entity.pdbx_description
1 polymer ?
#
loop_
_entity_poly.entity_id
_entity_poly.type
_entity_poly.pdbx_seq_one_letter_code
_entity_poly.pdbx_strand_id
1 'polypeptide(L)'
;MERERKIKDGILKFIHQGNIKEAEKILRKYEEAQQDDPDIFNLKSMIKVGQGEQDKAEKILLEGIELHPGNFDMVMNLAFLVEGQDRSLYALDLYTKAYYLTGNNKEKNEAETAIKSLKDLLNARVKAFENKEDEPVNKYPVGKEATKDSLVLDVEIDKCVDFYNFNYGKKGWNPYIETIRERIENPESKYIGSALYNFFRLFRPKNLQEVLFGEIRKNLEPIAHSWISMPWGDYAFSKRYNQIKVREYPFFGLCTDKVGDVTREGLWNHYKLVQEIGYHPETFSNDYIKGYLLKSKEDYRFVVCEGHHRVAALAVGGYKKIRCHLLNEKNAPKVVDIKDINKWGMVKSKKYTREVAKQVFTSFFTNNGRERAIEADLLCDNLDPEKEEAFKKLGVNLKDRLNVKFYNAGLLNKTDEAFVNGVKEYWQKHYNRKIDPGFHLAYMNLTGKKEPRLIPHRIMRGEIIPLSNHKGMESIGYRDKNIYDKLIPTSRSPKNVLKRVCSKYFDASNNCLDQEEAYKIVTASKKDLIIKPSTTNDGIGIAKLVIQGGHIYLGGKIVKMAEIEKEWGSDFIIQEVVEQHSVMAKPHPASVNTLRMVTYRWKHEIKNLLTVARFGAGNDIKDNDASGAVSCGISNSGEFLNYAMDKKANVYTHHPTTNYCFADHAKVPNYEQFKKFVRDLHKEVLHHDYICWDIVVGVDGQPIFLELNFWGNLWAYQMRSETPFFGEFTEELLEYMKNKKENINN
;
A
#
# COMPACT_ATOMS: atom_id res chain seq x y z
N MET A 1 13.29 -37.41 5.94
CA MET A 1 14.35 -36.92 5.02
C MET A 1 14.94 -37.99 4.08
N GLU A 2 15.85 -38.89 4.49
CA GLU A 2 16.51 -39.80 3.52
C GLU A 2 15.55 -40.85 2.92
N ARG A 3 14.59 -41.33 3.71
CA ARG A 3 13.53 -42.24 3.24
C ARG A 3 12.59 -41.58 2.23
N GLU A 4 12.17 -40.34 2.47
CA GLU A 4 11.34 -39.57 1.52
C GLU A 4 12.08 -39.34 0.20
N ARG A 5 13.36 -38.95 0.27
CA ARG A 5 14.19 -38.74 -0.92
C ARG A 5 14.24 -40.00 -1.80
N LYS A 6 14.49 -41.17 -1.21
CA LYS A 6 14.50 -42.45 -1.94
C LYS A 6 13.14 -42.77 -2.60
N ILE A 7 12.03 -42.40 -1.97
CA ILE A 7 10.69 -42.58 -2.55
C ILE A 7 10.50 -41.66 -3.75
N LYS A 8 10.82 -40.36 -3.62
CA LYS A 8 10.74 -39.38 -4.72
C LYS A 8 11.63 -39.78 -5.90
N ASP A 9 12.88 -40.16 -5.64
CA ASP A 9 13.82 -40.64 -6.66
C ASP A 9 13.28 -41.90 -7.36
N GLY A 10 12.62 -42.80 -6.60
CA GLY A 10 11.93 -43.96 -7.16
C GLY A 10 10.78 -43.60 -8.09
N ILE A 11 9.93 -42.64 -7.69
CA ILE A 11 8.83 -42.13 -8.53
C ILE A 11 9.39 -41.52 -9.82
N LEU A 12 10.39 -40.65 -9.73
CA LEU A 12 11.06 -40.03 -10.89
C LEU A 12 11.65 -41.08 -11.84
N LYS A 13 12.28 -42.12 -11.30
CA LYS A 13 12.82 -43.22 -12.10
C LYS A 13 11.71 -43.94 -12.88
N PHE A 14 10.57 -44.23 -12.26
CA PHE A 14 9.44 -44.84 -12.96
C PHE A 14 8.86 -43.92 -14.05
N ILE A 15 8.79 -42.61 -13.80
CA ILE A 15 8.36 -41.62 -14.80
C ILE A 15 9.30 -41.65 -16.01
N HIS A 16 10.62 -41.55 -15.79
CA HIS A 16 11.61 -41.55 -16.88
C HIS A 16 11.64 -42.87 -17.67
N GLN A 17 11.23 -43.98 -17.06
CA GLN A 17 11.10 -45.28 -17.72
C GLN A 17 9.76 -45.46 -18.45
N GLY A 18 8.86 -44.47 -18.43
CA GLY A 18 7.52 -44.57 -19.02
C GLY A 18 6.52 -45.42 -18.22
N ASN A 19 6.88 -45.85 -17.00
CA ASN A 19 6.05 -46.67 -16.12
C ASN A 19 5.09 -45.80 -15.29
N ILE A 20 4.25 -45.02 -15.98
CA ILE A 20 3.45 -43.95 -15.37
C ILE A 20 2.43 -44.47 -14.34
N LYS A 21 1.84 -45.66 -14.57
CA LYS A 21 0.87 -46.27 -13.63
C LYS A 21 1.52 -46.62 -12.29
N GLU A 22 2.75 -47.12 -12.29
CA GLU A 22 3.45 -47.48 -11.05
C GLU A 22 3.92 -46.22 -10.32
N ALA A 23 4.38 -45.20 -11.06
CA ALA A 23 4.68 -43.89 -10.49
C ALA A 23 3.46 -43.27 -9.79
N GLU A 24 2.27 -43.30 -10.41
CA GLU A 24 1.04 -42.75 -9.83
C GLU A 24 0.62 -43.50 -8.56
N LYS A 25 0.76 -44.83 -8.54
CA LYS A 25 0.43 -45.66 -7.39
C LYS A 25 1.35 -45.35 -6.19
N ILE A 26 2.64 -45.18 -6.42
CA ILE A 26 3.60 -44.83 -5.37
C ILE A 26 3.36 -43.40 -4.89
N LEU A 27 3.08 -42.45 -5.80
CA LEU A 27 2.80 -41.06 -5.45
C LEU A 27 1.53 -40.91 -4.60
N ARG A 28 0.45 -41.66 -4.88
CA ARG A 28 -0.77 -41.65 -4.05
C ARG A 28 -0.48 -42.06 -2.60
N LYS A 29 0.28 -43.14 -2.41
CA LYS A 29 0.70 -43.60 -1.07
C LYS A 29 1.59 -42.58 -0.36
N TYR A 30 2.43 -41.89 -1.13
CA TYR A 30 3.31 -40.85 -0.60
C TYR A 30 2.51 -39.62 -0.15
N GLU A 31 1.55 -39.17 -0.96
CA GLU A 31 0.67 -38.05 -0.64
C GLU A 31 -0.21 -38.31 0.59
N GLU A 32 -0.77 -39.52 0.71
CA GLU A 32 -1.52 -39.92 1.91
C GLU A 32 -0.67 -39.81 3.19
N ALA A 33 0.62 -40.08 3.09
CA ALA A 33 1.56 -40.04 4.20
C ALA A 33 2.16 -38.65 4.47
N GLN A 34 2.24 -37.78 3.46
CA GLN A 34 2.95 -36.48 3.49
C GLN A 34 2.17 -35.40 2.73
N GLN A 35 1.03 -34.97 3.27
CA GLN A 35 0.11 -34.05 2.57
C GLN A 35 0.70 -32.66 2.30
N ASP A 36 1.71 -32.23 3.06
CA ASP A 36 2.28 -30.87 3.00
C ASP A 36 3.54 -30.76 2.14
N ASP A 37 3.98 -31.83 1.47
CA ASP A 37 5.22 -31.81 0.68
C ASP A 37 5.01 -31.12 -0.70
N PRO A 38 5.69 -29.99 -0.98
CA PRO A 38 5.52 -29.27 -2.24
C PRO A 38 5.86 -30.12 -3.48
N ASP A 39 6.79 -31.06 -3.39
CA ASP A 39 7.23 -31.85 -4.56
C ASP A 39 6.12 -32.74 -5.12
N ILE A 40 5.04 -32.97 -4.37
CA ILE A 40 3.86 -33.67 -4.85
C ILE A 40 3.28 -32.99 -6.10
N PHE A 41 3.26 -31.66 -6.16
CA PHE A 41 2.77 -30.93 -7.33
C PHE A 41 3.66 -31.18 -8.56
N ASN A 42 4.99 -31.13 -8.37
CA ASN A 42 5.96 -31.44 -9.42
C ASN A 42 5.77 -32.87 -9.96
N LEU A 43 5.76 -33.87 -9.07
CA LEU A 43 5.61 -35.27 -9.45
C LEU A 43 4.25 -35.56 -10.11
N LYS A 44 3.16 -35.00 -9.58
CA LYS A 44 1.83 -35.12 -10.18
C LYS A 44 1.80 -34.53 -11.58
N SER A 45 2.41 -33.35 -11.77
CA SER A 45 2.45 -32.70 -13.07
C SER A 45 3.20 -33.55 -14.11
N MET A 46 4.36 -34.12 -13.74
CA MET A 46 5.14 -34.99 -14.63
C MET A 46 4.39 -36.26 -15.01
N ILE A 47 3.66 -36.87 -14.06
CA ILE A 47 2.79 -38.02 -14.33
C ILE A 47 1.69 -37.64 -15.33
N LYS A 48 1.06 -36.47 -15.16
CA LYS A 48 0.00 -35.99 -16.06
C LYS A 48 0.52 -35.70 -17.45
N VAL A 49 1.72 -35.13 -17.57
CA VAL A 49 2.43 -35.00 -18.86
C VAL A 49 2.65 -36.39 -19.49
N GLY A 50 3.14 -37.36 -18.73
CA GLY A 50 3.32 -38.75 -19.20
C GLY A 50 2.01 -39.47 -19.59
N GLN A 51 0.86 -38.99 -19.11
CA GLN A 51 -0.48 -39.48 -19.49
C GLN A 51 -1.04 -38.74 -20.72
N GLY A 52 -0.33 -37.75 -21.27
CA GLY A 52 -0.84 -36.87 -22.32
C GLY A 52 -1.86 -35.83 -21.83
N GLU A 53 -2.04 -35.68 -20.51
CA GLU A 53 -3.01 -34.76 -19.90
C GLU A 53 -2.37 -33.40 -19.57
N GLN A 54 -1.82 -32.71 -20.57
CA GLN A 54 -1.04 -31.47 -20.39
C GLN A 54 -1.83 -30.35 -19.66
N ASP A 55 -3.10 -30.14 -20.00
CA ASP A 55 -3.94 -29.11 -19.34
C ASP A 55 -4.09 -29.36 -17.83
N LYS A 56 -4.17 -30.64 -17.42
CA LYS A 56 -4.25 -31.00 -16.01
C LYS A 56 -2.89 -30.81 -15.33
N ALA A 57 -1.79 -31.08 -16.02
CA ALA A 57 -0.45 -30.84 -15.51
C ALA A 57 -0.20 -29.35 -15.24
N GLU A 58 -0.57 -28.48 -16.19
CA GLU A 58 -0.49 -27.02 -16.03
C GLU A 58 -1.32 -26.56 -14.83
N LYS A 59 -2.57 -27.04 -14.71
CA LYS A 59 -3.44 -26.68 -13.57
C LYS A 59 -2.84 -27.09 -12.23
N ILE A 60 -2.26 -28.28 -12.14
CA ILE A 60 -1.59 -28.77 -10.92
C ILE A 60 -0.39 -27.88 -10.56
N LEU A 61 0.43 -27.50 -11.54
CA LEU A 61 1.57 -26.61 -11.31
C LEU A 61 1.11 -25.22 -10.87
N LEU A 62 0.07 -24.67 -11.48
CA LEU A 62 -0.51 -23.38 -11.08
C LEU A 62 -1.05 -23.43 -9.64
N GLU A 63 -1.78 -24.48 -9.26
CA GLU A 63 -2.23 -24.70 -7.88
C GLU A 63 -1.04 -24.83 -6.90
N GLY A 64 0.01 -25.55 -7.30
CA GLY A 64 1.23 -25.70 -6.50
C GLY A 64 1.98 -24.37 -6.32
N ILE A 65 2.12 -23.56 -7.36
CA ILE A 65 2.75 -22.23 -7.31
C ILE A 65 1.93 -21.26 -6.47
N GLU A 66 0.60 -21.36 -6.47
CA GLU A 66 -0.26 -20.54 -5.60
C GLU A 66 0.04 -20.84 -4.11
N LEU A 67 0.28 -22.11 -3.77
CA LEU A 67 0.61 -22.52 -2.40
C LEU A 67 2.09 -22.30 -2.05
N HIS A 68 2.98 -22.43 -3.03
CA HIS A 68 4.44 -22.37 -2.88
C HIS A 68 5.09 -21.44 -3.91
N PRO A 69 4.82 -20.12 -3.87
CA PRO A 69 5.20 -19.17 -4.93
C PRO A 69 6.71 -18.98 -5.10
N GLY A 70 7.51 -19.43 -4.12
CA GLY A 70 8.96 -19.39 -4.14
C GLY A 70 9.64 -20.67 -4.63
N ASN A 71 8.89 -21.71 -5.02
CA ASN A 71 9.46 -22.98 -5.47
C ASN A 71 10.01 -22.86 -6.91
N PHE A 72 11.33 -22.98 -7.06
CA PHE A 72 12.02 -22.87 -8.35
C PHE A 72 11.58 -23.96 -9.34
N ASP A 73 11.59 -25.22 -8.90
CA ASP A 73 11.32 -26.39 -9.75
C ASP A 73 9.91 -26.36 -10.34
N MET A 74 8.90 -25.94 -9.57
CA MET A 74 7.54 -25.80 -10.09
C MET A 74 7.44 -24.77 -11.20
N VAL A 75 8.11 -23.62 -11.03
CA VAL A 75 8.10 -22.56 -12.03
C VAL A 75 8.87 -22.98 -13.27
N MET A 76 10.00 -23.68 -13.11
CA MET A 76 10.77 -24.25 -14.23
C MET A 76 9.97 -25.32 -14.98
N ASN A 77 9.36 -26.26 -14.27
CA ASN A 77 8.53 -27.30 -14.88
C ASN A 77 7.34 -26.72 -15.64
N LEU A 78 6.72 -25.67 -15.10
CA LEU A 78 5.66 -24.96 -15.81
C LEU A 78 6.21 -24.24 -17.05
N ALA A 79 7.39 -23.62 -16.97
CA ALA A 79 8.05 -22.97 -18.11
C ALA A 79 8.31 -23.97 -19.24
N PHE A 80 8.90 -25.13 -18.93
CA PHE A 80 9.14 -26.19 -19.92
C PHE A 80 7.84 -26.74 -20.53
N LEU A 81 6.80 -26.93 -19.70
CA LEU A 81 5.51 -27.42 -20.17
C LEU A 81 4.88 -26.46 -21.18
N VAL A 82 4.85 -25.16 -20.86
CA VAL A 82 4.21 -24.16 -21.74
C VAL A 82 5.08 -23.83 -22.96
N GLU A 83 6.41 -23.94 -22.84
CA GLU A 83 7.31 -23.89 -24.00
C GLU A 83 6.99 -25.02 -24.99
N GLY A 84 6.79 -26.25 -24.50
CA GLY A 84 6.37 -27.39 -25.32
C GLY A 84 4.99 -27.23 -25.96
N GLN A 85 4.17 -26.30 -25.48
CA GLN A 85 2.88 -25.92 -26.06
C GLN A 85 2.99 -24.74 -27.04
N ASP A 86 4.20 -24.33 -27.43
CA ASP A 86 4.48 -23.19 -28.30
C ASP A 86 4.00 -21.83 -27.74
N ARG A 87 3.90 -21.72 -26.40
CA ARG A 87 3.59 -20.48 -25.67
C ARG A 87 4.88 -19.80 -25.21
N SER A 88 5.75 -19.51 -26.18
CA SER A 88 7.14 -19.09 -25.93
C SER A 88 7.26 -17.82 -25.10
N LEU A 89 6.37 -16.83 -25.27
CA LEU A 89 6.45 -15.62 -24.45
C LEU A 89 6.05 -15.90 -22.99
N TYR A 90 5.10 -16.80 -22.75
CA TYR A 90 4.74 -17.19 -21.39
C TYR A 90 5.83 -18.04 -20.72
N ALA A 91 6.49 -18.92 -21.48
CA ALA A 91 7.66 -19.65 -20.99
C ALA A 91 8.80 -18.69 -20.60
N LEU A 92 9.07 -17.67 -21.41
CA LEU A 92 10.09 -16.65 -21.13
C LEU A 92 9.84 -15.92 -19.80
N ASP A 93 8.57 -15.60 -19.52
CA ASP A 93 8.13 -15.01 -18.26
C ASP A 93 8.42 -15.92 -17.07
N LEU A 94 8.10 -17.21 -17.21
CA LEU A 94 8.30 -18.20 -16.16
C LEU A 94 9.79 -18.47 -15.92
N TYR A 95 10.62 -18.59 -16.96
CA TYR A 95 12.06 -18.71 -16.79
C TYR A 95 12.67 -17.47 -16.15
N THR A 96 12.22 -16.27 -16.55
CA THR A 96 12.62 -15.02 -15.89
C THR A 96 12.25 -15.07 -14.41
N LYS A 97 11.02 -15.46 -14.08
CA LYS A 97 10.57 -15.63 -12.70
C LYS A 97 11.46 -16.61 -11.95
N ALA A 98 11.74 -17.78 -12.51
CA ALA A 98 12.60 -18.79 -11.90
C ALA A 98 14.01 -18.25 -11.58
N TYR A 99 14.64 -17.53 -12.52
CA TYR A 99 15.95 -16.90 -12.34
C TYR A 99 16.01 -15.99 -11.11
N TYR A 100 14.98 -15.16 -10.89
CA TYR A 100 14.92 -14.23 -9.76
C TYR A 100 14.35 -14.85 -8.48
N LEU A 101 13.70 -16.02 -8.56
CA LEU A 101 13.20 -16.74 -7.39
C LEU A 101 14.32 -17.41 -6.60
N THR A 102 15.40 -17.84 -7.26
CA THR A 102 16.49 -18.61 -6.63
C THR A 102 17.71 -17.77 -6.25
N GLY A 103 18.38 -18.17 -5.18
CA GLY A 103 19.71 -17.67 -4.80
C GLY A 103 20.85 -18.60 -5.25
N ASN A 104 20.53 -19.78 -5.80
CA ASN A 104 21.48 -20.80 -6.21
C ASN A 104 22.04 -20.51 -7.60
N ASN A 105 23.37 -20.40 -7.74
CA ASN A 105 24.01 -20.09 -9.01
C ASN A 105 23.77 -21.15 -10.10
N LYS A 106 23.63 -22.43 -9.73
CA LYS A 106 23.37 -23.50 -10.71
C LYS A 106 21.98 -23.35 -11.33
N GLU A 107 20.97 -23.15 -10.49
CA GLU A 107 19.58 -22.93 -10.90
C GLU A 107 19.44 -21.62 -11.70
N LYS A 108 20.17 -20.56 -11.32
CA LYS A 108 20.24 -19.33 -12.12
C LYS A 108 20.78 -19.58 -13.51
N ASN A 109 21.90 -20.29 -13.63
CA ASN A 109 22.50 -20.58 -14.92
C ASN A 109 21.57 -21.42 -15.80
N GLU A 110 20.80 -22.34 -15.21
CA GLU A 110 19.80 -23.13 -15.91
C GLU A 110 18.68 -22.25 -16.50
N ALA A 111 18.08 -21.39 -15.66
CA ALA A 111 17.05 -20.45 -16.11
C ALA A 111 17.60 -19.45 -17.15
N GLU A 112 18.82 -18.95 -16.97
CA GLU A 112 19.48 -18.03 -17.90
C GLU A 112 19.75 -18.67 -19.27
N THR A 113 20.16 -19.94 -19.26
CA THR A 113 20.37 -20.72 -20.50
C THR A 113 19.05 -20.90 -21.25
N ALA A 114 17.98 -21.25 -20.53
CA ALA A 114 16.64 -21.38 -21.12
C ALA A 114 16.13 -20.05 -21.69
N ILE A 115 16.29 -18.94 -20.96
CA ILE A 115 15.96 -17.59 -21.42
C ILE A 115 16.70 -17.26 -22.72
N LYS A 116 18.02 -17.50 -22.77
CA LYS A 116 18.84 -17.20 -23.94
C LYS A 116 18.41 -18.03 -25.14
N SER A 117 18.29 -19.35 -24.96
CA SER A 117 17.86 -20.26 -26.03
C SER A 117 16.51 -19.87 -26.60
N LEU A 118 15.56 -19.54 -25.73
CA LEU A 118 14.22 -19.14 -26.16
C LEU A 118 14.22 -17.80 -26.89
N LYS A 119 15.03 -16.82 -26.45
CA LYS A 119 15.21 -15.57 -27.19
C LYS A 119 15.82 -15.77 -28.57
N ASP A 120 16.84 -16.63 -28.69
CA ASP A 120 17.45 -16.94 -29.98
C ASP A 120 16.43 -17.60 -30.92
N LEU A 121 15.58 -18.49 -30.40
CA LEU A 121 14.46 -19.07 -31.15
C LEU A 121 13.43 -18.02 -31.60
N LEU A 122 13.02 -17.13 -30.69
CA LEU A 122 12.08 -16.04 -31.01
C LEU A 122 12.64 -15.15 -32.12
N ASN A 123 13.91 -14.73 -31.99
CA ASN A 123 14.65 -13.95 -32.98
C ASN A 123 14.66 -14.63 -34.36
N ALA A 124 14.99 -15.93 -34.41
CA ALA A 124 15.04 -16.67 -35.66
C ALA A 124 13.66 -16.76 -36.34
N ARG A 125 12.59 -16.99 -35.55
CA ARG A 125 11.22 -17.07 -36.07
C ARG A 125 10.71 -15.73 -36.62
N VAL A 126 11.01 -14.62 -35.94
CA VAL A 126 10.64 -13.27 -36.43
C VAL A 126 11.35 -12.96 -37.73
N LYS A 127 12.67 -13.19 -37.81
CA LYS A 127 13.43 -13.01 -39.08
C LYS A 127 12.87 -13.85 -40.22
N ALA A 128 12.48 -15.10 -39.94
CA ALA A 128 11.88 -15.97 -40.94
C ALA A 128 10.50 -15.50 -41.41
N PHE A 129 9.73 -14.84 -40.54
CA PHE A 129 8.43 -14.26 -40.87
C PHE A 129 8.57 -12.97 -41.68
N GLU A 130 9.46 -12.06 -41.29
CA GLU A 130 9.71 -10.79 -41.99
C GLU A 130 10.26 -10.99 -43.42
N ASN A 131 10.94 -12.11 -43.67
CA ASN A 131 11.48 -12.45 -44.99
C ASN A 131 10.46 -13.05 -45.97
N LYS A 132 9.19 -13.28 -45.56
CA LYS A 132 8.14 -13.71 -46.49
C LYS A 132 7.52 -12.48 -47.16
N GLU A 133 7.66 -12.36 -48.49
CA GLU A 133 7.03 -11.30 -49.29
C GLU A 133 5.50 -11.26 -49.14
N ASP A 134 4.97 -10.04 -49.02
CA ASP A 134 3.57 -9.57 -49.01
C ASP A 134 2.46 -10.63 -49.20
N GLU A 135 2.13 -11.36 -48.13
CA GLU A 135 0.76 -11.85 -47.99
C GLU A 135 -0.16 -10.64 -47.80
N PRO A 136 -1.35 -10.61 -48.44
CA PRO A 136 -2.29 -9.51 -48.27
C PRO A 136 -2.61 -9.35 -46.79
N VAL A 137 -2.32 -8.17 -46.21
CA VAL A 137 -2.63 -7.85 -44.82
C VAL A 137 -4.11 -8.10 -44.60
N ASN A 138 -4.45 -9.22 -43.95
CA ASN A 138 -5.82 -9.52 -43.59
C ASN A 138 -6.33 -8.37 -42.74
N LYS A 139 -7.34 -7.66 -43.25
CA LYS A 139 -7.87 -6.47 -42.60
C LYS A 139 -8.76 -6.91 -41.44
N TYR A 140 -8.18 -7.01 -40.25
CA TYR A 140 -8.92 -7.33 -39.03
C TYR A 140 -9.82 -6.15 -38.62
N PRO A 141 -10.98 -6.41 -38.02
CA PRO A 141 -11.84 -5.35 -37.52
C PRO A 141 -11.11 -4.55 -36.43
N VAL A 142 -11.30 -3.24 -36.42
CA VAL A 142 -10.65 -2.37 -35.42
C VAL A 142 -11.63 -2.07 -34.29
N GLY A 143 -11.25 -2.43 -33.05
CA GLY A 143 -11.94 -2.01 -31.83
C GLY A 143 -13.47 -2.11 -31.86
N LYS A 144 -14.16 -1.00 -32.13
CA LYS A 144 -15.62 -0.90 -32.17
C LYS A 144 -16.26 -1.68 -33.32
N GLU A 145 -15.54 -1.96 -34.40
CA GLU A 145 -16.01 -2.77 -35.54
C GLU A 145 -16.11 -4.27 -35.19
N ALA A 146 -15.29 -4.74 -34.25
CA ALA A 146 -15.20 -6.16 -33.90
C ALA A 146 -16.49 -6.65 -33.23
N THR A 147 -17.07 -7.74 -33.72
CA THR A 147 -18.26 -8.35 -33.12
C THR A 147 -17.86 -9.48 -32.18
N LYS A 148 -18.83 -10.17 -31.57
CA LYS A 148 -18.58 -11.38 -30.77
C LYS A 148 -17.94 -12.52 -31.59
N ASP A 149 -18.03 -12.44 -32.91
CA ASP A 149 -17.51 -13.44 -33.86
C ASP A 149 -16.09 -13.08 -34.35
N SER A 150 -15.61 -11.87 -34.02
CA SER A 150 -14.26 -11.40 -34.36
C SER A 150 -13.24 -11.92 -33.35
N LEU A 151 -12.68 -13.11 -33.57
CA LEU A 151 -11.66 -13.68 -32.67
C LEU A 151 -10.40 -12.80 -32.63
N VAL A 152 -9.94 -12.31 -33.78
CA VAL A 152 -8.77 -11.44 -33.92
C VAL A 152 -9.22 -10.02 -34.26
N LEU A 153 -8.61 -9.02 -33.62
CA LEU A 153 -8.90 -7.62 -33.84
C LEU A 153 -7.68 -6.74 -33.59
N ASP A 154 -7.64 -5.57 -34.22
CA ASP A 154 -6.65 -4.54 -33.91
C ASP A 154 -7.24 -3.53 -32.90
N VAL A 155 -6.42 -3.12 -31.94
CA VAL A 155 -6.83 -2.27 -30.82
C VAL A 155 -5.84 -1.13 -30.63
N GLU A 156 -6.33 0.10 -30.57
CA GLU A 156 -5.57 1.27 -30.14
C GLU A 156 -5.11 1.12 -28.68
N ILE A 157 -3.80 1.31 -28.41
CA ILE A 157 -3.25 1.20 -27.04
C ILE A 157 -3.92 2.18 -26.07
N ASP A 158 -4.28 3.38 -26.53
CA ASP A 158 -5.00 4.35 -25.71
C ASP A 158 -6.39 3.87 -25.24
N LYS A 159 -6.94 2.82 -25.87
CA LYS A 159 -8.21 2.18 -25.49
C LYS A 159 -8.02 0.94 -24.62
N CYS A 160 -6.77 0.49 -24.43
CA CYS A 160 -6.42 -0.62 -23.55
C CYS A 160 -6.45 -0.19 -22.08
N VAL A 161 -7.09 -1.00 -21.26
CA VAL A 161 -7.18 -0.81 -19.80
C VAL A 161 -7.00 -2.16 -19.11
N ASP A 162 -6.51 -2.17 -17.88
CA ASP A 162 -6.52 -3.39 -17.08
C ASP A 162 -7.92 -3.69 -16.51
N PHE A 163 -8.03 -4.76 -15.71
CA PHE A 163 -9.27 -5.15 -15.06
C PHE A 163 -9.92 -4.05 -14.21
N TYR A 164 -9.11 -3.14 -13.68
CA TYR A 164 -9.54 -2.09 -12.77
C TYR A 164 -9.42 -0.71 -13.40
N ASN A 165 -9.39 -0.61 -14.73
CA ASN A 165 -9.37 0.65 -15.45
C ASN A 165 -8.10 1.51 -15.26
N PHE A 166 -6.93 0.91 -15.02
CA PHE A 166 -5.66 1.61 -15.24
C PHE A 166 -5.33 1.57 -16.72
N ASN A 167 -5.27 2.75 -17.35
CA ASN A 167 -5.18 2.88 -18.79
C ASN A 167 -3.72 2.83 -19.27
N TYR A 168 -3.47 2.09 -20.36
CA TYR A 168 -2.12 1.93 -20.94
C TYR A 168 -1.74 3.07 -21.90
N GLY A 169 -2.67 3.98 -22.19
CA GLY A 169 -2.48 5.09 -23.08
C GLY A 169 -1.67 6.25 -22.51
N LYS A 170 -1.30 7.18 -23.38
CA LYS A 170 -0.48 8.36 -23.00
C LYS A 170 -1.19 9.30 -22.03
N LYS A 171 -2.53 9.36 -22.10
CA LYS A 171 -3.35 10.20 -21.23
C LYS A 171 -3.71 9.51 -19.91
N GLY A 172 -3.45 8.21 -19.79
CA GLY A 172 -3.73 7.41 -18.61
C GLY A 172 -2.60 7.40 -17.60
N TRP A 173 -2.76 6.55 -16.58
CA TRP A 173 -1.68 6.16 -15.69
C TRP A 173 -1.78 4.66 -15.43
N ASN A 174 -0.66 3.97 -15.52
CA ASN A 174 -0.56 2.55 -15.23
C ASN A 174 0.77 2.27 -14.51
N PRO A 175 0.76 1.58 -13.36
CA PRO A 175 1.96 1.36 -12.57
C PRO A 175 3.05 0.60 -13.33
N TYR A 176 2.69 -0.28 -14.27
CA TYR A 176 3.65 -1.04 -15.06
C TYR A 176 4.36 -0.16 -16.09
N ILE A 177 3.64 0.77 -16.71
CA ILE A 177 4.23 1.76 -17.64
C ILE A 177 5.21 2.65 -16.89
N GLU A 178 4.81 3.19 -15.74
CA GLU A 178 5.68 4.06 -14.93
C GLU A 178 6.94 3.34 -14.46
N THR A 179 6.82 2.06 -14.14
CA THR A 179 7.96 1.23 -13.71
C THR A 179 8.97 1.04 -14.84
N ILE A 180 8.52 0.82 -16.08
CA ILE A 180 9.41 0.72 -17.23
C ILE A 180 10.06 2.08 -17.51
N ARG A 181 9.28 3.18 -17.49
CA ARG A 181 9.80 4.55 -17.70
C ARG A 181 10.88 4.92 -16.68
N GLU A 182 10.63 4.64 -15.40
CA GLU A 182 11.60 4.87 -14.33
C GLU A 182 12.92 4.14 -14.59
N ARG A 183 12.85 2.89 -15.08
CA ARG A 183 14.04 2.10 -15.37
C ARG A 183 14.78 2.56 -16.63
N ILE A 184 14.07 3.13 -17.62
CA ILE A 184 14.71 3.80 -18.76
C ILE A 184 15.50 5.01 -18.29
N GLU A 185 14.92 5.82 -17.40
CA GLU A 185 15.60 7.00 -16.83
C GLU A 185 16.76 6.61 -15.90
N ASN A 186 16.62 5.52 -15.15
CA ASN A 186 17.62 5.02 -14.21
C ASN A 186 17.72 3.47 -14.28
N PRO A 187 18.63 2.94 -15.10
CA PRO A 187 18.81 1.49 -15.27
C PRO A 187 19.17 0.74 -13.98
N GLU A 188 19.85 1.43 -13.05
CA GLU A 188 20.27 0.90 -11.73
C GLU A 188 19.21 1.06 -10.64
N SER A 189 18.01 1.52 -11.00
CA SER A 189 16.88 1.60 -10.06
C SER A 189 16.68 0.24 -9.37
N LYS A 190 16.34 0.28 -8.09
CA LYS A 190 16.01 -0.91 -7.28
C LYS A 190 14.50 -1.00 -7.15
N TYR A 191 13.97 -2.18 -6.84
CA TYR A 191 12.54 -2.34 -6.61
C TYR A 191 12.07 -1.47 -5.45
N ILE A 192 12.76 -1.51 -4.30
CA ILE A 192 12.43 -0.66 -3.15
C ILE A 192 12.57 0.81 -3.54
N GLY A 193 11.46 1.54 -3.44
CA GLY A 193 11.38 2.96 -3.81
C GLY A 193 10.89 3.23 -5.23
N SER A 194 10.78 2.20 -6.09
CA SER A 194 10.22 2.34 -7.44
C SER A 194 8.73 2.68 -7.46
N ALA A 195 8.23 3.13 -8.61
CA ALA A 195 6.81 3.39 -8.87
C ALA A 195 5.95 2.16 -8.51
N LEU A 196 6.38 0.96 -8.90
CA LEU A 196 5.67 -0.29 -8.58
C LEU A 196 5.61 -0.55 -7.07
N TYR A 197 6.75 -0.38 -6.39
CA TYR A 197 6.83 -0.57 -4.94
C TYR A 197 5.90 0.41 -4.22
N ASN A 198 5.95 1.69 -4.58
CA ASN A 198 5.10 2.71 -3.97
C ASN A 198 3.63 2.43 -4.26
N PHE A 199 3.28 2.02 -5.48
CA PHE A 199 1.93 1.62 -5.84
C PHE A 199 1.41 0.47 -4.96
N PHE A 200 2.15 -0.63 -4.82
CA PHE A 200 1.73 -1.74 -3.94
C PHE A 200 1.74 -1.41 -2.45
N ARG A 201 2.54 -0.43 -2.02
CA ARG A 201 2.56 0.01 -0.62
C ARG A 201 1.41 0.95 -0.29
N LEU A 202 1.03 1.83 -1.22
CA LEU A 202 0.12 2.95 -0.97
C LEU A 202 -1.30 2.70 -1.49
N PHE A 203 -1.45 2.00 -2.62
CA PHE A 203 -2.76 1.67 -3.18
C PHE A 203 -3.22 0.29 -2.68
N ARG A 204 -4.03 0.30 -1.61
CA ARG A 204 -4.53 -0.90 -0.90
C ARG A 204 -6.05 -0.82 -0.72
N PRO A 205 -6.81 -0.86 -1.82
CA PRO A 205 -8.27 -0.82 -1.76
C PRO A 205 -8.81 -2.00 -0.95
N LYS A 206 -9.93 -1.80 -0.27
CA LYS A 206 -10.59 -2.82 0.57
C LYS A 206 -11.81 -3.46 -0.09
N ASN A 207 -12.32 -2.86 -1.15
CA ASN A 207 -13.51 -3.28 -1.87
C ASN A 207 -13.44 -2.80 -3.32
N LEU A 208 -14.41 -3.24 -4.14
CA LEU A 208 -14.45 -2.89 -5.56
C LEU A 208 -14.72 -1.39 -5.81
N GLN A 209 -15.37 -0.70 -4.86
CA GLN A 209 -15.57 0.74 -4.99
C GLN A 209 -14.25 1.50 -4.89
N GLU A 210 -13.44 1.24 -3.86
CA GLU A 210 -12.16 1.91 -3.64
C GLU A 210 -11.20 1.66 -4.80
N VAL A 211 -11.14 0.43 -5.33
CA VAL A 211 -10.25 0.15 -6.46
C VAL A 211 -10.69 0.90 -7.71
N LEU A 212 -11.99 1.06 -8.00
CA LEU A 212 -12.49 1.68 -9.24
C LEU A 212 -12.63 3.20 -9.18
N PHE A 213 -12.92 3.75 -8.00
CA PHE A 213 -13.34 5.14 -7.83
C PHE A 213 -12.48 5.94 -6.84
N GLY A 214 -11.58 5.30 -6.08
CA GLY A 214 -10.81 5.96 -5.02
C GLY A 214 -11.54 6.04 -3.67
N GLU A 215 -10.99 6.77 -2.69
CA GLU A 215 -11.57 6.88 -1.34
C GLU A 215 -12.78 7.85 -1.30
N ILE A 216 -12.95 8.71 -2.30
CA ILE A 216 -14.02 9.73 -2.31
C ILE A 216 -15.40 9.08 -2.41
N ARG A 217 -16.17 9.22 -1.32
CA ARG A 217 -17.38 8.44 -1.00
C ARG A 217 -18.60 8.85 -1.83
N LYS A 218 -19.05 7.95 -2.71
CA LYS A 218 -20.46 7.75 -3.04
C LYS A 218 -20.93 6.50 -2.31
N ASN A 219 -22.15 6.49 -1.74
CA ASN A 219 -22.74 5.26 -1.20
C ASN A 219 -23.18 4.36 -2.38
N LEU A 220 -22.27 3.54 -2.91
CA LEU A 220 -22.54 2.61 -4.02
C LEU A 220 -22.70 1.18 -3.49
N GLU A 221 -23.90 0.85 -3.02
CA GLU A 221 -24.23 -0.53 -2.66
C GLU A 221 -24.40 -1.41 -3.90
N PRO A 222 -23.85 -2.65 -3.95
CA PRO A 222 -23.18 -3.39 -2.87
C PRO A 222 -21.63 -3.42 -2.96
N ILE A 223 -21.03 -2.60 -3.84
CA ILE A 223 -19.57 -2.60 -4.05
C ILE A 223 -18.79 -1.88 -2.93
N ALA A 224 -19.50 -1.15 -2.07
CA ALA A 224 -18.94 -0.47 -0.90
C ALA A 224 -18.50 -1.42 0.22
N HIS A 225 -19.04 -2.65 0.26
CA HIS A 225 -18.87 -3.55 1.41
C HIS A 225 -18.20 -4.88 1.08
N SER A 226 -18.01 -5.21 -0.20
CA SER A 226 -17.49 -6.52 -0.59
C SER A 226 -16.69 -6.49 -1.89
N TRP A 227 -15.84 -7.50 -2.06
CA TRP A 227 -15.23 -7.85 -3.33
C TRP A 227 -16.20 -8.68 -4.16
N ILE A 228 -17.06 -7.99 -4.91
CA ILE A 228 -18.00 -8.60 -5.84
C ILE A 228 -17.47 -8.48 -7.28
N SER A 229 -18.06 -9.24 -8.21
CA SER A 229 -17.65 -9.31 -9.61
C SER A 229 -18.13 -8.13 -10.44
N MET A 230 -17.45 -7.82 -11.54
CA MET A 230 -17.92 -6.83 -12.51
C MET A 230 -19.37 -7.08 -12.95
N PRO A 231 -20.17 -6.03 -13.23
CA PRO A 231 -21.60 -6.16 -13.50
C PRO A 231 -21.96 -7.12 -14.65
N TRP A 232 -21.10 -7.19 -15.67
CA TRP A 232 -21.26 -8.03 -16.85
C TRP A 232 -20.67 -9.45 -16.71
N GLY A 233 -19.97 -9.75 -15.62
CA GLY A 233 -19.40 -11.07 -15.36
C GLY A 233 -20.45 -12.10 -14.91
N ASP A 234 -20.06 -13.38 -15.00
CA ASP A 234 -20.76 -14.50 -14.36
C ASP A 234 -19.95 -14.98 -13.13
N TYR A 235 -20.57 -15.83 -12.28
CA TYR A 235 -19.93 -16.34 -11.06
C TYR A 235 -18.70 -17.22 -11.33
N ALA A 236 -18.69 -18.05 -12.37
CA ALA A 236 -17.56 -18.89 -12.75
C ALA A 236 -16.38 -18.09 -13.34
N PHE A 237 -16.64 -17.13 -14.23
CA PHE A 237 -15.62 -16.21 -14.75
C PHE A 237 -15.01 -15.40 -13.61
N SER A 238 -15.86 -14.91 -12.70
CA SER A 238 -15.40 -14.19 -11.52
C SER A 238 -14.58 -15.03 -10.56
N LYS A 239 -14.82 -16.34 -10.47
CA LYS A 239 -14.05 -17.21 -9.58
C LYS A 239 -12.58 -17.30 -10.02
N ARG A 240 -12.33 -17.21 -11.33
CA ARG A 240 -10.99 -17.27 -11.93
C ARG A 240 -10.23 -15.94 -11.86
N TYR A 241 -10.93 -14.81 -12.00
CA TYR A 241 -10.29 -13.48 -12.10
C TYR A 241 -10.56 -12.55 -10.90
N ASN A 242 -11.57 -12.83 -10.06
CA ASN A 242 -11.96 -12.02 -8.89
C ASN A 242 -11.75 -12.72 -7.54
N GLN A 243 -11.21 -13.96 -7.48
CA GLN A 243 -10.79 -14.51 -6.19
C GLN A 243 -9.53 -13.81 -5.73
N ILE A 244 -9.74 -12.71 -5.00
CA ILE A 244 -8.81 -12.15 -4.02
C ILE A 244 -8.78 -13.16 -2.85
N LYS A 245 -8.32 -14.38 -3.11
CA LYS A 245 -7.84 -15.27 -2.07
C LYS A 245 -6.41 -14.85 -1.82
N VAL A 246 -6.27 -13.98 -0.82
CA VAL A 246 -5.09 -13.72 0.00
C VAL A 246 -3.85 -14.58 -0.38
N ARG A 247 -3.04 -14.07 -1.33
CA ARG A 247 -1.57 -13.95 -1.31
C ARG A 247 -1.07 -13.84 -2.76
N GLU A 248 -0.62 -12.64 -3.14
CA GLU A 248 0.26 -12.37 -4.30
C GLU A 248 -0.36 -12.21 -5.71
N TYR A 249 -1.44 -11.43 -5.86
CA TYR A 249 -1.88 -10.98 -7.20
C TYR A 249 -1.43 -9.51 -7.47
N PRO A 250 -0.71 -9.21 -8.57
CA PRO A 250 0.08 -7.97 -8.71
C PRO A 250 -0.69 -6.73 -9.23
N PHE A 251 -2.01 -6.63 -9.03
CA PHE A 251 -2.77 -5.44 -9.49
C PHE A 251 -2.87 -4.31 -8.46
N PHE A 252 -2.70 -4.61 -7.18
CA PHE A 252 -2.64 -3.63 -6.08
C PHE A 252 -2.11 -4.32 -4.80
N GLY A 253 -1.78 -3.55 -3.76
CA GLY A 253 -1.23 -4.11 -2.51
C GLY A 253 -2.24 -4.91 -1.69
N LEU A 254 -1.86 -5.93 -0.91
CA LEU A 254 -0.52 -6.27 -0.39
C LEU A 254 0.27 -7.24 -1.31
N CYS A 255 1.45 -6.80 -1.77
CA CYS A 255 2.41 -7.61 -2.52
C CYS A 255 3.72 -7.75 -1.72
N THR A 256 4.35 -8.92 -1.76
CA THR A 256 5.66 -9.14 -1.12
C THR A 256 6.77 -8.47 -1.94
N ASP A 257 7.88 -8.09 -1.28
CA ASP A 257 8.95 -7.38 -2.00
C ASP A 257 9.59 -8.27 -3.08
N LYS A 258 9.65 -9.60 -2.86
CA LYS A 258 10.14 -10.57 -3.83
C LYS A 258 9.27 -10.62 -5.09
N VAL A 259 7.94 -10.70 -4.93
CA VAL A 259 7.01 -10.72 -6.08
C VAL A 259 7.02 -9.40 -6.84
N GLY A 260 7.09 -8.28 -6.13
CA GLY A 260 7.18 -6.97 -6.76
C GLY A 260 8.48 -6.80 -7.58
N ASP A 261 9.62 -7.27 -7.06
CA ASP A 261 10.89 -7.23 -7.81
C ASP A 261 10.86 -8.15 -9.04
N VAL A 262 10.35 -9.38 -8.90
CA VAL A 262 10.12 -10.29 -10.04
C VAL A 262 9.23 -9.65 -11.11
N THR A 263 8.14 -8.99 -10.70
CA THR A 263 7.22 -8.29 -11.62
C THR A 263 7.94 -7.18 -12.38
N ARG A 264 8.75 -6.39 -11.67
CA ARG A 264 9.56 -5.32 -12.25
C ARG A 264 10.57 -5.83 -13.27
N GLU A 265 11.25 -6.94 -12.99
CA GLU A 265 12.19 -7.57 -13.93
C GLU A 265 11.46 -8.15 -15.15
N GLY A 266 10.30 -8.79 -14.95
CA GLY A 266 9.46 -9.27 -16.04
C GLY A 266 8.99 -8.15 -16.98
N LEU A 267 8.62 -6.98 -16.43
CA LEU A 267 8.30 -5.79 -17.22
C LEU A 267 9.49 -5.32 -18.05
N TRP A 268 10.68 -5.28 -17.46
CA TRP A 268 11.90 -4.86 -18.15
C TRP A 268 12.30 -5.83 -19.27
N ASN A 269 12.17 -7.14 -19.03
CA ASN A 269 12.49 -8.14 -20.04
C ASN A 269 11.55 -8.05 -21.25
N HIS A 270 10.25 -7.84 -21.02
CA HIS A 270 9.32 -7.58 -22.11
C HIS A 270 9.62 -6.29 -22.87
N TYR A 271 9.97 -5.21 -22.17
CA TYR A 271 10.36 -3.97 -22.83
C TYR A 271 11.56 -4.19 -23.76
N LYS A 272 12.62 -4.85 -23.28
CA LYS A 272 13.78 -5.22 -24.11
C LYS A 272 13.38 -6.08 -25.31
N LEU A 273 12.53 -7.09 -25.10
CA LEU A 273 12.08 -7.96 -26.18
C LEU A 273 11.30 -7.19 -27.26
N VAL A 274 10.42 -6.26 -26.85
CA VAL A 274 9.69 -5.39 -27.78
C VAL A 274 10.65 -4.49 -28.57
N GLN A 275 11.73 -4.00 -27.95
CA GLN A 275 12.75 -3.22 -28.66
C GLN A 275 13.59 -4.08 -29.62
N GLU A 276 13.84 -5.34 -29.28
CA GLU A 276 14.70 -6.25 -30.05
C GLU A 276 13.99 -6.87 -31.25
N ILE A 277 12.76 -7.36 -31.07
CA ILE A 277 12.03 -8.15 -32.08
C ILE A 277 10.61 -7.68 -32.35
N GLY A 278 10.15 -6.58 -31.73
CA GLY A 278 8.79 -6.08 -31.92
C GLY A 278 7.68 -6.98 -31.37
N TYR A 279 6.47 -6.87 -31.95
CA TYR A 279 5.30 -7.66 -31.56
C TYR A 279 4.66 -8.37 -32.76
N HIS A 280 4.88 -9.68 -32.82
CA HIS A 280 4.44 -10.55 -33.91
C HIS A 280 3.62 -11.71 -33.33
N PRO A 281 2.37 -11.50 -32.90
CA PRO A 281 1.58 -12.59 -32.32
C PRO A 281 1.22 -13.70 -33.32
N GLU A 282 1.34 -13.44 -34.63
CA GLU A 282 1.09 -14.43 -35.69
C GLU A 282 2.24 -15.44 -35.85
N THR A 283 3.44 -15.11 -35.39
CA THR A 283 4.60 -16.03 -35.47
C THR A 283 4.61 -17.08 -34.37
N PHE A 284 3.73 -16.95 -33.38
CA PHE A 284 3.68 -17.79 -32.19
C PHE A 284 2.23 -18.21 -31.96
N SER A 285 1.94 -19.51 -32.06
CA SER A 285 0.59 -20.02 -32.28
C SER A 285 -0.44 -19.70 -31.17
N ASN A 286 -0.04 -19.14 -30.02
CA ASN A 286 -0.94 -18.80 -28.91
C ASN A 286 -0.60 -17.54 -28.10
N ASP A 287 0.27 -16.65 -28.59
CA ASP A 287 0.81 -15.53 -27.81
C ASP A 287 0.12 -14.18 -28.07
N TYR A 288 -1.15 -14.16 -28.47
CA TYR A 288 -1.91 -12.91 -28.54
C TYR A 288 -2.10 -12.29 -27.16
N ILE A 289 -2.16 -10.96 -27.11
CA ILE A 289 -2.73 -10.25 -25.96
C ILE A 289 -4.24 -10.52 -25.98
N LYS A 290 -4.79 -11.01 -24.87
CA LYS A 290 -6.19 -11.42 -24.80
C LYS A 290 -7.01 -10.52 -23.91
N GLY A 291 -8.27 -10.32 -24.26
CA GLY A 291 -9.17 -9.44 -23.52
C GLY A 291 -10.59 -9.44 -24.06
N TYR A 292 -11.38 -8.48 -23.60
CA TYR A 292 -12.76 -8.30 -24.05
C TYR A 292 -13.09 -6.83 -24.26
N LEU A 293 -14.13 -6.57 -25.06
CA LEU A 293 -14.53 -5.21 -25.40
C LEU A 293 -15.64 -4.71 -24.48
N LEU A 294 -15.50 -3.49 -23.99
CA LEU A 294 -16.60 -2.67 -23.49
C LEU A 294 -17.02 -1.69 -24.59
N LYS A 295 -18.29 -1.65 -24.95
CA LYS A 295 -18.81 -0.76 -26.01
C LYS A 295 -19.87 0.19 -25.49
N SER A 296 -19.59 1.48 -25.66
CA SER A 296 -20.58 2.55 -25.53
C SER A 296 -21.14 2.92 -26.90
N LYS A 297 -22.06 3.89 -26.94
CA LYS A 297 -22.63 4.38 -28.21
C LYS A 297 -21.54 4.95 -29.13
N GLU A 298 -20.59 5.71 -28.59
CA GLU A 298 -19.59 6.44 -29.37
C GLU A 298 -18.19 5.82 -29.30
N ASP A 299 -17.82 5.23 -28.17
CA ASP A 299 -16.46 4.78 -27.87
C ASP A 299 -16.41 3.32 -27.38
N TYR A 300 -15.20 2.75 -27.27
CA TYR A 300 -14.96 1.42 -26.71
C TYR A 300 -13.74 1.37 -25.79
N ARG A 301 -13.61 0.31 -24.99
CA ARG A 301 -12.39 -0.06 -24.26
C ARG A 301 -12.07 -1.52 -24.50
N PHE A 302 -10.79 -1.84 -24.56
CA PHE A 302 -10.31 -3.22 -24.54
C PHE A 302 -9.77 -3.52 -23.14
N VAL A 303 -10.48 -4.36 -22.41
CA VAL A 303 -10.04 -4.79 -21.07
C VAL A 303 -9.08 -5.94 -21.26
N VAL A 304 -7.80 -5.68 -20.97
CA VAL A 304 -6.73 -6.67 -21.05
C VAL A 304 -6.94 -7.70 -19.94
N CYS A 305 -6.89 -8.98 -20.30
CA CYS A 305 -6.97 -10.09 -19.35
C CYS A 305 -5.70 -10.94 -19.33
N GLU A 306 -4.97 -10.99 -20.45
CA GLU A 306 -3.68 -11.66 -20.57
C GLU A 306 -2.70 -10.78 -21.35
N GLY A 307 -1.45 -10.71 -20.89
CA GLY A 307 -0.40 -9.90 -21.55
C GLY A 307 -0.26 -8.46 -21.02
N HIS A 308 -0.64 -8.19 -19.77
CA HIS A 308 -0.47 -6.86 -19.14
C HIS A 308 0.96 -6.31 -19.24
N HIS A 309 1.98 -7.15 -19.01
CA HIS A 309 3.39 -6.75 -19.14
C HIS A 309 3.75 -6.35 -20.58
N ARG A 310 3.22 -7.10 -21.55
CA ARG A 310 3.43 -6.85 -22.99
C ARG A 310 2.76 -5.56 -23.44
N VAL A 311 1.51 -5.33 -23.04
CA VAL A 311 0.81 -4.07 -23.37
C VAL A 311 1.57 -2.87 -22.77
N ALA A 312 2.05 -2.96 -21.54
CA ALA A 312 2.88 -1.91 -20.93
C ALA A 312 4.19 -1.67 -21.71
N ALA A 313 4.90 -2.74 -22.05
CA ALA A 313 6.13 -2.67 -22.85
C ALA A 313 5.90 -2.06 -24.24
N LEU A 314 4.82 -2.45 -24.92
CA LEU A 314 4.43 -1.92 -26.24
C LEU A 314 4.03 -0.45 -26.17
N ALA A 315 3.29 -0.07 -25.13
CA ALA A 315 2.92 1.32 -24.90
C ALA A 315 4.16 2.22 -24.71
N VAL A 316 5.14 1.77 -23.91
CA VAL A 316 6.41 2.50 -23.74
C VAL A 316 7.26 2.46 -25.00
N GLY A 317 7.26 1.35 -25.73
CA GLY A 317 7.92 1.20 -27.03
C GLY A 317 7.31 2.01 -28.17
N GLY A 318 6.24 2.77 -27.91
CA GLY A 318 5.67 3.74 -28.86
C GLY A 318 4.63 3.18 -29.82
N TYR A 319 4.16 1.94 -29.62
CA TYR A 319 3.12 1.34 -30.44
C TYR A 319 1.81 2.13 -30.31
N LYS A 320 1.10 2.32 -31.43
CA LYS A 320 -0.22 3.00 -31.43
C LYS A 320 -1.39 2.01 -31.45
N LYS A 321 -1.19 0.89 -32.14
CA LYS A 321 -2.16 -0.20 -32.28
C LYS A 321 -1.46 -1.54 -32.04
N ILE A 322 -2.19 -2.49 -31.49
CA ILE A 322 -1.73 -3.84 -31.24
C ILE A 322 -2.81 -4.83 -31.71
N ARG A 323 -2.37 -5.96 -32.25
CA ARG A 323 -3.26 -7.06 -32.60
C ARG A 323 -3.57 -7.90 -31.37
N CYS A 324 -4.83 -8.23 -31.15
CA CYS A 324 -5.31 -8.89 -29.95
C CYS A 324 -6.26 -10.05 -30.29
N HIS A 325 -6.52 -10.88 -29.30
CA HIS A 325 -7.59 -11.87 -29.34
C HIS A 325 -8.71 -11.52 -28.37
N LEU A 326 -9.97 -11.66 -28.81
CA LEU A 326 -11.08 -11.74 -27.88
C LEU A 326 -11.02 -13.05 -27.11
N LEU A 327 -11.42 -13.03 -25.84
CA LEU A 327 -11.56 -14.24 -25.03
C LEU A 327 -12.47 -15.25 -25.75
N ASN A 328 -12.03 -16.51 -25.86
CA ASN A 328 -12.81 -17.58 -26.50
C ASN A 328 -13.29 -18.65 -25.52
N GLU A 329 -13.22 -18.36 -24.22
CA GLU A 329 -13.57 -19.30 -23.16
C GLU A 329 -15.08 -19.32 -22.87
N LYS A 330 -15.57 -20.47 -22.41
CA LYS A 330 -16.96 -20.63 -21.98
C LYS A 330 -17.24 -19.67 -20.81
N ASN A 331 -18.33 -18.90 -20.91
CA ASN A 331 -18.79 -17.89 -19.94
C ASN A 331 -17.92 -16.62 -19.81
N ALA A 332 -16.83 -16.49 -20.58
CA ALA A 332 -16.06 -15.25 -20.61
C ALA A 332 -16.78 -14.15 -21.41
N PRO A 333 -16.70 -12.88 -20.98
CA PRO A 333 -17.25 -11.79 -21.78
C PRO A 333 -16.49 -11.65 -23.11
N LYS A 334 -17.24 -11.72 -24.20
CA LYS A 334 -16.91 -11.33 -25.59
C LYS A 334 -16.73 -9.83 -25.79
N VAL A 335 -17.93 -9.26 -25.84
CA VAL A 335 -18.25 -7.87 -26.12
C VAL A 335 -19.38 -7.53 -25.15
N VAL A 336 -19.17 -6.49 -24.36
CA VAL A 336 -20.11 -5.99 -23.36
C VAL A 336 -20.61 -4.65 -23.86
N ASP A 337 -21.83 -4.61 -24.39
CA ASP A 337 -22.47 -3.38 -24.83
C ASP A 337 -23.36 -2.81 -23.72
N ILE A 338 -23.27 -1.50 -23.48
CA ILE A 338 -24.11 -0.80 -22.50
C ILE A 338 -25.61 -0.94 -22.79
N LYS A 339 -25.99 -1.13 -24.06
CA LYS A 339 -27.39 -1.37 -24.48
C LYS A 339 -27.96 -2.65 -23.86
N ASP A 340 -27.10 -3.62 -23.55
CA ASP A 340 -27.46 -4.91 -22.99
C ASP A 340 -27.38 -4.96 -21.46
N ILE A 341 -27.32 -3.81 -20.78
CA ILE A 341 -27.16 -3.74 -19.31
C ILE A 341 -28.16 -4.61 -18.53
N ASN A 342 -29.40 -4.72 -19.00
CA ASN A 342 -30.44 -5.53 -18.34
C ASN A 342 -30.23 -7.04 -18.52
N LYS A 343 -29.37 -7.46 -19.46
CA LYS A 343 -29.03 -8.87 -19.76
C LYS A 343 -27.76 -9.32 -19.04
N TRP A 344 -26.98 -8.40 -18.48
CA TRP A 344 -25.73 -8.71 -17.78
C TRP A 344 -25.95 -9.64 -16.58
N GLY A 345 -25.06 -10.60 -16.36
CA GLY A 345 -25.25 -11.68 -15.39
C GLY A 345 -25.54 -11.19 -13.96
N MET A 346 -24.77 -10.22 -13.46
CA MET A 346 -24.95 -9.69 -12.10
C MET A 346 -26.12 -8.71 -11.98
N VAL A 347 -26.54 -8.06 -13.07
CA VAL A 347 -27.74 -7.22 -13.10
C VAL A 347 -29.00 -8.08 -13.14
N LYS A 348 -29.04 -9.09 -14.01
CA LYS A 348 -30.14 -10.06 -14.13
C LYS A 348 -30.39 -10.83 -12.84
N SER A 349 -29.31 -11.18 -12.12
CA SER A 349 -29.38 -11.84 -10.81
C SER A 349 -29.63 -10.88 -9.62
N LYS A 350 -29.90 -9.58 -9.90
CA LYS A 350 -30.17 -8.53 -8.90
C LYS A 350 -29.03 -8.32 -7.89
N LYS A 351 -27.80 -8.73 -8.23
CA LYS A 351 -26.60 -8.42 -7.45
C LYS A 351 -26.11 -6.99 -7.67
N TYR A 352 -26.46 -6.40 -8.80
CA TYR A 352 -26.29 -4.97 -9.06
C TYR A 352 -27.64 -4.34 -9.38
N THR A 353 -27.86 -3.13 -8.89
CA THR A 353 -28.85 -2.24 -9.52
C THR A 353 -28.35 -1.80 -10.89
N ARG A 354 -29.28 -1.46 -11.77
CA ARG A 354 -28.94 -0.97 -13.11
C ARG A 354 -28.10 0.31 -13.03
N GLU A 355 -28.39 1.16 -12.07
CA GLU A 355 -27.73 2.44 -11.84
C GLU A 355 -26.27 2.25 -11.42
N VAL A 356 -26.00 1.35 -10.47
CA VAL A 356 -24.63 1.06 -10.02
C VAL A 356 -23.84 0.35 -11.12
N ALA A 357 -24.45 -0.61 -11.82
CA ALA A 357 -23.82 -1.25 -12.98
C ALA A 357 -23.44 -0.25 -14.08
N LYS A 358 -24.32 0.73 -14.36
CA LYS A 358 -24.05 1.80 -15.32
C LYS A 358 -22.90 2.70 -14.86
N GLN A 359 -22.82 3.04 -13.57
CA GLN A 359 -21.71 3.83 -13.03
C GLN A 359 -20.37 3.10 -13.13
N VAL A 360 -20.34 1.80 -12.81
CA VAL A 360 -19.15 0.96 -12.99
C VAL A 360 -18.75 0.89 -14.46
N PHE A 361 -19.68 0.65 -15.37
CA PHE A 361 -19.36 0.65 -16.81
C PHE A 361 -18.82 1.99 -17.29
N THR A 362 -19.45 3.09 -16.87
CA THR A 362 -19.09 4.45 -17.29
C THR A 362 -17.70 4.84 -16.78
N SER A 363 -17.28 4.34 -15.61
CA SER A 363 -15.96 4.65 -15.06
C SER A 363 -14.82 4.24 -16.00
N PHE A 364 -14.97 3.15 -16.76
CA PHE A 364 -13.98 2.72 -17.77
C PHE A 364 -13.78 3.74 -18.91
N PHE A 365 -14.71 4.67 -19.08
CA PHE A 365 -14.65 5.71 -20.10
C PHE A 365 -14.25 7.07 -19.54
N THR A 366 -14.54 7.34 -18.27
CA THR A 366 -14.28 8.64 -17.62
C THR A 366 -12.99 8.67 -16.81
N ASN A 367 -12.63 7.54 -16.20
CA ASN A 367 -11.44 7.41 -15.36
C ASN A 367 -10.32 6.74 -16.17
N ASN A 368 -9.08 6.94 -15.78
CA ASN A 368 -7.93 6.37 -16.48
C ASN A 368 -6.76 5.98 -15.58
N GLY A 369 -6.98 5.94 -14.26
CA GLY A 369 -5.98 5.57 -13.27
C GLY A 369 -5.27 6.77 -12.64
N ARG A 370 -5.23 7.93 -13.32
CA ARG A 370 -4.56 9.14 -12.81
C ARG A 370 -5.22 9.63 -11.53
N GLU A 371 -6.54 9.64 -11.48
CA GLU A 371 -7.32 10.10 -10.33
C GLU A 371 -6.93 9.33 -9.04
N ARG A 372 -6.77 8.00 -9.16
CA ARG A 372 -6.37 7.12 -8.05
C ARG A 372 -4.88 7.22 -7.73
N ALA A 373 -4.03 7.43 -8.72
CA ALA A 373 -2.60 7.66 -8.50
C ALA A 373 -2.33 8.98 -7.78
N ILE A 374 -3.02 10.06 -8.17
CA ILE A 374 -2.97 11.37 -7.50
C ILE A 374 -3.46 11.23 -6.06
N GLU A 375 -4.59 10.56 -5.86
CA GLU A 375 -5.16 10.35 -4.53
C GLU A 375 -4.22 9.58 -3.59
N ALA A 376 -3.45 8.64 -4.12
CA ALA A 376 -2.48 7.83 -3.40
C ALA A 376 -1.10 8.49 -3.22
N ASP A 377 -0.94 9.77 -3.56
CA ASP A 377 0.33 10.52 -3.56
C ASP A 377 1.41 9.91 -4.49
N LEU A 378 1.01 9.27 -5.60
CA LEU A 378 1.91 8.63 -6.59
C LEU A 378 2.17 9.51 -7.82
N LEU A 379 1.33 10.52 -8.05
CA LEU A 379 1.38 11.37 -9.25
C LEU A 379 1.05 12.82 -8.90
N CYS A 380 1.85 13.75 -9.42
CA CYS A 380 1.53 15.17 -9.38
C CYS A 380 0.36 15.48 -10.33
N ASP A 381 -0.68 16.13 -9.81
CA ASP A 381 -1.84 16.51 -10.61
C ASP A 381 -1.50 17.66 -11.56
N ASN A 382 -1.85 17.51 -12.84
CA ASN A 382 -1.62 18.52 -13.88
C ASN A 382 -0.18 19.10 -13.91
N LEU A 383 0.84 18.26 -13.68
CA LEU A 383 2.23 18.67 -13.76
C LEU A 383 2.62 19.03 -15.21
N ASP A 384 2.90 20.30 -15.43
CA ASP A 384 3.43 20.81 -16.70
C ASP A 384 4.95 20.51 -16.86
N PRO A 385 5.42 20.12 -18.06
CA PRO A 385 6.83 19.79 -18.30
C PRO A 385 7.83 20.91 -17.99
N GLU A 386 7.49 22.19 -18.19
CA GLU A 386 8.39 23.30 -17.87
C GLU A 386 8.58 23.43 -16.36
N LYS A 387 7.49 23.25 -15.61
CA LYS A 387 7.52 23.24 -14.14
C LYS A 387 8.27 22.03 -13.62
N GLU A 388 8.08 20.86 -14.21
CA GLU A 388 8.85 19.65 -13.88
C GLU A 388 10.35 19.87 -14.07
N GLU A 389 10.75 20.39 -15.23
CA GLU A 389 12.16 20.66 -15.54
C GLU A 389 12.76 21.74 -14.61
N ALA A 390 11.99 22.79 -14.26
CA ALA A 390 12.43 23.81 -13.31
C ALA A 390 12.72 23.21 -11.92
N PHE A 391 11.83 22.36 -11.39
CA PHE A 391 12.05 21.67 -10.11
C PHE A 391 13.21 20.67 -10.19
N LYS A 392 13.33 19.95 -11.31
CA LYS A 392 14.43 19.01 -11.56
C LYS A 392 15.79 19.70 -11.55
N LYS A 393 15.93 20.87 -12.18
CA LYS A 393 17.16 21.69 -12.13
C LYS A 393 17.56 22.09 -10.71
N LEU A 394 16.56 22.34 -9.86
CA LEU A 394 16.78 22.64 -8.44
C LEU A 394 17.09 21.38 -7.60
N GLY A 395 16.98 20.18 -8.17
CA GLY A 395 17.20 18.92 -7.47
C GLY A 395 16.00 18.45 -6.65
N VAL A 396 14.80 18.94 -6.94
CA VAL A 396 13.55 18.47 -6.33
C VAL A 396 13.04 17.26 -7.11
N ASN A 397 12.88 16.13 -6.42
CA ASN A 397 12.33 14.92 -7.01
C ASN A 397 10.79 14.93 -6.86
N LEU A 398 10.08 15.29 -7.92
CA LEU A 398 8.61 15.25 -7.97
C LEU A 398 8.02 13.83 -8.09
N LYS A 399 8.85 12.78 -8.05
CA LYS A 399 8.43 11.39 -7.85
C LYS A 399 8.53 10.95 -6.38
N ASP A 400 9.14 11.77 -5.50
CA ASP A 400 9.10 11.53 -4.05
C ASP A 400 7.70 11.81 -3.49
N ARG A 401 7.19 10.88 -2.68
CA ARG A 401 5.83 10.95 -2.10
C ARG A 401 5.53 12.25 -1.36
N LEU A 402 6.48 12.80 -0.58
CA LEU A 402 6.24 14.04 0.15
C LEU A 402 6.19 15.23 -0.81
N ASN A 403 7.06 15.25 -1.83
CA ASN A 403 7.04 16.30 -2.84
C ASN A 403 5.77 16.23 -3.71
N VAL A 404 5.30 15.04 -4.11
CA VAL A 404 4.00 14.87 -4.80
C VAL A 404 2.87 15.45 -3.95
N LYS A 405 2.86 15.13 -2.66
CA LYS A 405 1.87 15.65 -1.71
C LYS A 405 1.92 17.18 -1.62
N PHE A 406 3.10 17.76 -1.44
CA PHE A 406 3.27 19.21 -1.39
C PHE A 406 2.87 19.88 -2.70
N TYR A 407 3.19 19.27 -3.84
CA TYR A 407 2.77 19.77 -5.15
C TYR A 407 1.25 19.78 -5.27
N ASN A 408 0.59 18.67 -4.97
CA ASN A 408 -0.87 18.53 -5.08
C ASN A 408 -1.62 19.43 -4.09
N ALA A 409 -1.01 19.73 -2.95
CA ALA A 409 -1.53 20.72 -1.99
C ALA A 409 -1.24 22.19 -2.39
N GLY A 410 -0.59 22.43 -3.53
CA GLY A 410 -0.24 23.78 -4.00
C GLY A 410 0.93 24.44 -3.25
N LEU A 411 1.72 23.66 -2.50
CA LEU A 411 2.88 24.14 -1.75
C LEU A 411 4.16 24.13 -2.58
N LEU A 412 4.18 23.54 -3.78
CA LEU A 412 5.30 23.63 -4.73
C LEU A 412 4.91 24.41 -5.98
N ASN A 413 4.60 25.69 -5.80
CA ASN A 413 4.19 26.58 -6.88
C ASN A 413 5.26 27.59 -7.30
N LYS A 414 6.09 28.04 -6.36
CA LYS A 414 7.18 29.00 -6.58
C LYS A 414 8.53 28.35 -6.30
N THR A 415 9.50 28.68 -7.13
CA THR A 415 10.91 28.31 -6.98
C THR A 415 11.73 29.49 -6.47
N ASP A 416 12.88 29.20 -5.84
CA ASP A 416 13.87 30.20 -5.44
C ASP A 416 15.26 29.55 -5.44
N GLU A 417 16.03 29.80 -6.49
CA GLU A 417 17.32 29.13 -6.70
C GLU A 417 18.37 29.51 -5.65
N ALA A 418 18.43 30.78 -5.28
CA ALA A 418 19.38 31.27 -4.27
C ALA A 418 19.11 30.62 -2.90
N PHE A 419 17.84 30.54 -2.50
CA PHE A 419 17.46 29.85 -1.28
C PHE A 419 17.77 28.36 -1.34
N VAL A 420 17.45 27.68 -2.44
CA VAL A 420 17.75 26.25 -2.63
C VAL A 420 19.25 25.96 -2.53
N ASN A 421 20.09 26.80 -3.14
CA ASN A 421 21.55 26.64 -3.05
C ASN A 421 22.04 26.84 -1.62
N GLY A 422 21.53 27.85 -0.91
CA GLY A 422 21.82 28.05 0.52
C GLY A 422 21.40 26.86 1.40
N VAL A 423 20.26 26.23 1.11
CA VAL A 423 19.82 25.00 1.80
C VAL A 423 20.81 23.86 1.57
N LYS A 424 21.25 23.64 0.33
CA LYS A 424 22.21 22.58 -0.01
C LYS A 424 23.56 22.81 0.68
N GLU A 425 24.06 24.04 0.66
CA GLU A 425 25.30 24.43 1.33
C GLU A 425 25.20 24.23 2.84
N TYR A 426 24.10 24.66 3.46
CA TYR A 426 23.85 24.49 4.89
C TYR A 426 23.91 23.00 5.30
N TRP A 427 23.21 22.12 4.60
CA TRP A 427 23.16 20.69 4.91
C TRP A 427 24.48 19.96 4.61
N GLN A 428 25.19 20.39 3.56
CA GLN A 428 26.52 19.88 3.26
C GLN A 428 27.51 20.27 4.37
N LYS A 429 27.47 21.52 4.84
CA LYS A 429 28.35 22.03 5.89
C LYS A 429 28.09 21.36 7.25
N HIS A 430 26.86 21.41 7.74
CA HIS A 430 26.55 21.02 9.12
C HIS A 430 26.28 19.53 9.32
N TYR A 431 25.92 18.78 8.27
CA TYR A 431 25.59 17.36 8.40
C TYR A 431 26.23 16.45 7.34
N ASN A 432 27.03 17.01 6.41
CA ASN A 432 27.64 16.28 5.29
C ASN A 432 26.62 15.45 4.50
N ARG A 433 25.46 16.06 4.22
CA ARG A 433 24.36 15.42 3.47
C ARG A 433 23.91 16.29 2.32
N LYS A 434 23.85 15.67 1.13
CA LYS A 434 23.05 16.18 0.01
C LYS A 434 21.58 15.86 0.25
N ILE A 435 20.72 16.86 0.14
CA ILE A 435 19.28 16.72 0.38
C ILE A 435 18.45 17.19 -0.82
N ASP A 436 17.23 16.66 -0.91
CA ASP A 436 16.17 17.18 -1.78
C ASP A 436 15.56 18.44 -1.10
N PRO A 437 15.56 19.61 -1.78
CA PRO A 437 15.10 20.87 -1.18
C PRO A 437 13.58 21.07 -1.29
N GLY A 438 12.81 20.11 -1.79
CA GLY A 438 11.37 20.23 -1.98
C GLY A 438 10.61 20.53 -0.69
N PHE A 439 11.02 19.93 0.44
CA PHE A 439 10.43 20.25 1.74
C PHE A 439 10.65 21.71 2.17
N HIS A 440 11.85 22.24 1.94
CA HIS A 440 12.20 23.63 2.26
C HIS A 440 11.46 24.62 1.37
N LEU A 441 11.33 24.32 0.07
CA LEU A 441 10.52 25.11 -0.85
C LEU A 441 9.05 25.09 -0.46
N ALA A 442 8.50 23.93 -0.09
CA ALA A 442 7.12 23.80 0.38
C ALA A 442 6.85 24.65 1.62
N TYR A 443 7.79 24.63 2.58
CA TYR A 443 7.72 25.48 3.77
C TYR A 443 7.79 26.97 3.44
N MET A 444 8.68 27.38 2.55
CA MET A 444 8.78 28.78 2.08
C MET A 444 7.50 29.23 1.36
N ASN A 445 6.93 28.38 0.51
CA ASN A 445 5.69 28.68 -0.20
C ASN A 445 4.49 28.80 0.74
N LEU A 446 4.46 28.00 1.82
CA LEU A 446 3.43 28.06 2.85
C LEU A 446 3.56 29.31 3.74
N THR A 447 4.76 29.56 4.28
CA THR A 447 4.96 30.50 5.39
C THR A 447 5.60 31.82 4.96
N GLY A 448 6.16 31.89 3.76
CA GLY A 448 7.01 33.00 3.30
C GLY A 448 8.42 33.00 3.90
N LYS A 449 8.74 32.10 4.85
CA LYS A 449 10.01 32.08 5.57
C LYS A 449 11.05 31.21 4.85
N LYS A 450 12.27 31.72 4.66
CA LYS A 450 13.42 30.99 4.12
C LYS A 450 14.20 30.33 5.27
N GLU A 451 13.83 29.11 5.61
CA GLU A 451 14.39 28.38 6.76
C GLU A 451 15.26 27.18 6.32
N PRO A 452 16.60 27.28 6.29
CA PRO A 452 17.46 26.17 5.90
C PRO A 452 17.57 25.08 6.98
N ARG A 453 17.26 25.40 8.25
CA ARG A 453 17.41 24.50 9.41
C ARG A 453 16.31 23.42 9.48
N LEU A 454 15.31 23.45 8.60
CA LEU A 454 14.27 22.42 8.55
C LEU A 454 14.89 21.05 8.30
N ILE A 455 14.44 20.05 9.05
CA ILE A 455 15.00 18.70 9.01
C ILE A 455 14.15 17.83 8.11
N PRO A 456 14.71 17.31 6.99
CA PRO A 456 14.00 16.38 6.13
C PRO A 456 13.53 15.15 6.90
N HIS A 457 12.28 14.73 6.65
CA HIS A 457 11.66 13.59 7.34
C HIS A 457 12.52 12.31 7.29
N ARG A 458 13.16 12.05 6.14
CA ARG A 458 14.04 10.88 5.94
C ARG A 458 15.30 10.93 6.82
N ILE A 459 15.91 12.10 7.00
CA ILE A 459 17.11 12.25 7.84
C ILE A 459 16.74 12.07 9.31
N MET A 460 15.68 12.74 9.76
CA MET A 460 15.24 12.63 11.14
C MET A 460 14.86 11.19 11.50
N ARG A 461 14.08 10.51 10.63
CA ARG A 461 13.62 9.13 10.88
C ARG A 461 14.71 8.07 10.66
N GLY A 462 15.56 8.27 9.66
CA GLY A 462 16.57 7.29 9.24
C GLY A 462 17.91 7.40 9.97
N GLU A 463 18.23 8.56 10.54
CA GLU A 463 19.55 8.84 11.10
C GLU A 463 19.46 9.39 12.53
N ILE A 464 18.72 10.49 12.74
CA ILE A 464 18.73 11.18 14.05
C ILE A 464 18.00 10.38 15.13
N ILE A 465 16.74 9.99 14.91
CA ILE A 465 15.95 9.22 15.90
C ILE A 465 16.64 7.89 16.24
N PRO A 466 17.15 7.09 15.27
CA PRO A 466 17.89 5.87 15.58
C PRO A 466 19.14 6.08 16.45
N LEU A 467 19.79 7.25 16.36
CA LEU A 467 20.92 7.60 17.23
C LEU A 467 20.50 8.18 18.58
N SER A 468 19.25 8.63 18.71
CA SER A 468 18.68 9.27 19.91
C SER A 468 17.89 8.30 20.78
N ASN A 469 17.37 7.21 20.19
CA ASN A 469 16.44 6.30 20.84
C ASN A 469 16.93 4.86 20.77
N HIS A 470 16.81 4.12 21.89
CA HIS A 470 17.16 2.70 21.92
C HIS A 470 16.18 1.83 21.12
N LYS A 471 16.61 1.28 19.99
CA LYS A 471 15.76 0.54 19.03
C LYS A 471 14.93 -0.61 19.64
N GLY A 472 15.47 -1.33 20.62
CA GLY A 472 14.76 -2.46 21.25
C GLY A 472 13.69 -2.05 22.27
N MET A 473 13.86 -0.90 22.93
CA MET A 473 12.97 -0.50 24.02
C MET A 473 11.63 0.03 23.52
N GLU A 474 11.62 0.65 22.35
CA GLU A 474 10.41 1.10 21.69
C GLU A 474 9.47 -0.08 21.35
N SER A 475 10.02 -1.13 20.72
CA SER A 475 9.20 -2.24 20.21
C SER A 475 8.81 -3.27 21.27
N ILE A 476 9.57 -3.37 22.36
CA ILE A 476 9.36 -4.36 23.43
C ILE A 476 8.88 -3.69 24.72
N GLY A 477 9.63 -2.71 25.23
CA GLY A 477 9.44 -2.16 26.58
C GLY A 477 8.30 -1.17 26.71
N TYR A 478 8.09 -0.30 25.71
CA TYR A 478 7.11 0.79 25.78
C TYR A 478 5.88 0.58 24.88
N ARG A 479 5.77 -0.58 24.23
CA ARG A 479 4.72 -0.86 23.25
C ARG A 479 3.37 -1.18 23.88
N ASP A 480 3.35 -1.91 24.99
CA ASP A 480 2.12 -2.38 25.62
C ASP A 480 1.50 -1.29 26.51
N LYS A 481 0.32 -0.81 26.12
CA LYS A 481 -0.44 0.19 26.88
C LYS A 481 -0.89 -0.31 28.26
N ASN A 482 -0.96 -1.62 28.49
CA ASN A 482 -1.39 -2.21 29.77
C ASN A 482 -0.45 -1.91 30.94
N ILE A 483 0.81 -1.56 30.67
CA ILE A 483 1.83 -1.29 31.68
C ILE A 483 2.14 0.20 31.85
N TYR A 484 1.44 1.09 31.13
CA TYR A 484 1.72 2.53 31.18
C TYR A 484 1.50 3.14 32.57
N ASP A 485 0.54 2.63 33.34
CA ASP A 485 0.30 3.05 34.73
C ASP A 485 1.47 2.71 35.68
N LYS A 486 2.36 1.81 35.27
CA LYS A 486 3.59 1.46 36.00
C LYS A 486 4.83 2.17 35.43
N LEU A 487 4.89 2.33 34.10
CA LEU A 487 6.03 2.94 33.43
C LEU A 487 6.01 4.47 33.46
N ILE A 488 4.82 5.08 33.48
CA ILE A 488 4.62 6.53 33.42
C ILE A 488 3.91 6.94 34.73
N PRO A 489 4.67 7.31 35.78
CA PRO A 489 4.14 7.56 37.12
C PRO A 489 3.37 8.89 37.18
N THR A 490 2.12 8.88 36.69
CA THR A 490 1.23 10.03 36.75
C THR A 490 -0.18 9.64 37.15
N SER A 491 -0.78 10.42 38.05
CA SER A 491 -2.20 10.33 38.41
C SER A 491 -3.12 10.96 37.36
N ARG A 492 -2.55 11.66 36.37
CA ARG A 492 -3.27 12.35 35.30
C ARG A 492 -3.27 11.52 34.02
N SER A 493 -3.98 10.40 34.03
CA SER A 493 -4.15 9.50 32.88
C SER A 493 -5.58 8.92 32.85
N PRO A 494 -6.06 8.37 31.72
CA PRO A 494 -7.33 7.66 31.68
C PRO A 494 -7.34 6.54 32.73
N LYS A 495 -8.41 6.48 33.52
CA LYS A 495 -8.55 5.46 34.54
C LYS A 495 -8.76 4.09 33.90
N ASN A 496 -7.85 3.16 34.19
CA ASN A 496 -7.98 1.76 33.78
C ASN A 496 -9.14 1.11 34.52
N VAL A 497 -9.99 0.40 33.79
CA VAL A 497 -11.11 -0.38 34.33
C VAL A 497 -10.78 -1.86 34.29
N LEU A 498 -10.30 -2.34 33.13
CA LEU A 498 -9.93 -3.73 32.92
C LEU A 498 -8.73 -3.80 31.98
N LYS A 499 -7.79 -4.71 32.27
CA LYS A 499 -6.68 -5.07 31.39
C LYS A 499 -6.85 -6.52 30.99
N ARG A 500 -6.54 -6.84 29.74
CA ARG A 500 -6.34 -8.21 29.28
C ARG A 500 -4.92 -8.34 28.75
N VAL A 501 -4.16 -9.28 29.32
CA VAL A 501 -2.75 -9.51 29.00
C VAL A 501 -2.54 -11.01 28.89
N CYS A 502 -2.01 -11.47 27.75
CA CYS A 502 -1.79 -12.90 27.48
C CYS A 502 -3.05 -13.75 27.78
N SER A 503 -4.22 -13.26 27.35
CA SER A 503 -5.53 -13.88 27.56
C SER A 503 -6.06 -13.94 29.00
N LYS A 504 -5.38 -13.32 29.97
CA LYS A 504 -5.82 -13.22 31.38
C LYS A 504 -6.35 -11.83 31.69
N TYR A 505 -7.33 -11.74 32.58
CA TYR A 505 -7.93 -10.48 33.00
C TYR A 505 -7.30 -9.95 34.28
N PHE A 506 -7.17 -8.63 34.34
CA PHE A 506 -6.68 -7.92 35.51
C PHE A 506 -7.49 -6.66 35.77
N ASP A 507 -7.74 -6.34 37.04
CA ASP A 507 -8.30 -5.05 37.44
C ASP A 507 -7.27 -3.91 37.37
N ALA A 508 -7.67 -2.70 37.76
CA ALA A 508 -6.80 -1.53 37.82
C ALA A 508 -5.61 -1.67 38.79
N SER A 509 -5.72 -2.56 39.77
CA SER A 509 -4.70 -2.86 40.78
C SER A 509 -3.81 -4.05 40.37
N ASN A 510 -4.02 -4.61 39.17
CA ASN A 510 -3.38 -5.82 38.65
C ASN A 510 -3.73 -7.12 39.40
N ASN A 511 -4.87 -7.20 40.08
CA ASN A 511 -5.38 -8.47 40.59
C ASN A 511 -5.89 -9.32 39.43
N CYS A 512 -5.51 -10.59 39.37
CA CYS A 512 -5.99 -11.50 38.33
C CYS A 512 -7.46 -11.85 38.56
N LEU A 513 -8.24 -11.87 37.47
CA LEU A 513 -9.68 -12.11 37.50
C LEU A 513 -10.06 -13.26 36.56
N ASP A 514 -11.18 -13.91 36.85
CA ASP A 514 -11.88 -14.71 35.86
C ASP A 514 -12.74 -13.84 34.90
N GLN A 515 -13.37 -14.48 33.92
CA GLN A 515 -14.17 -13.78 32.92
C GLN A 515 -15.46 -13.17 33.48
N GLU A 516 -16.07 -13.79 34.51
CA GLU A 516 -17.30 -13.29 35.13
C GLU A 516 -17.01 -12.05 36.00
N GLU A 517 -15.94 -12.10 36.77
CA GLU A 517 -15.43 -10.96 37.55
C GLU A 517 -15.08 -9.78 36.65
N ALA A 518 -14.38 -10.04 35.54
CA ALA A 518 -14.07 -9.03 34.54
C ALA A 518 -15.35 -8.39 33.96
N TYR A 519 -16.36 -9.19 33.62
CA TYR A 519 -17.64 -8.68 33.13
C TYR A 519 -18.37 -7.82 34.17
N LYS A 520 -18.38 -8.25 35.44
CA LYS A 520 -18.98 -7.48 36.55
C LYS A 520 -18.29 -6.13 36.73
N ILE A 521 -16.96 -6.07 36.66
CA ILE A 521 -16.22 -4.81 36.78
C ILE A 521 -16.57 -3.85 35.63
N VAL A 522 -16.62 -4.35 34.38
CA VAL A 522 -16.94 -3.52 33.21
C VAL A 522 -18.37 -2.99 33.28
N THR A 523 -19.34 -3.85 33.61
CA THR A 523 -20.76 -3.49 33.68
C THR A 523 -21.14 -2.66 34.91
N ALA A 524 -20.30 -2.67 35.96
CA ALA A 524 -20.46 -1.79 37.12
C ALA A 524 -20.02 -0.35 36.85
N SER A 525 -19.36 -0.06 35.72
CA SER A 525 -18.98 1.31 35.35
C SER A 525 -20.20 2.20 35.20
N LYS A 526 -20.14 3.39 35.82
CA LYS A 526 -21.17 4.44 35.68
C LYS A 526 -20.97 5.33 34.46
N LYS A 527 -19.85 5.14 33.74
CA LYS A 527 -19.48 5.90 32.56
C LYS A 527 -19.31 4.97 31.37
N ASP A 528 -19.52 5.52 30.19
CA ASP A 528 -19.06 4.89 28.97
C ASP A 528 -17.54 4.67 29.01
N LEU A 529 -17.11 3.61 28.34
CA LEU A 529 -15.72 3.15 28.34
C LEU A 529 -15.15 3.18 26.92
N ILE A 530 -13.83 3.16 26.84
CA ILE A 530 -13.08 2.96 25.59
C ILE A 530 -12.30 1.66 25.71
N ILE A 531 -12.42 0.81 24.70
CA ILE A 531 -11.57 -0.37 24.51
C ILE A 531 -10.52 -0.09 23.42
N LYS A 532 -9.29 -0.54 23.66
CA LYS A 532 -8.15 -0.37 22.74
C LYS A 532 -7.29 -1.64 22.73
N PRO A 533 -6.84 -2.14 21.57
CA PRO A 533 -5.78 -3.14 21.55
C PRO A 533 -4.51 -2.52 22.15
N SER A 534 -3.81 -3.27 23.01
CA SER A 534 -2.77 -2.66 23.83
C SER A 534 -1.45 -2.43 23.08
N THR A 535 -1.22 -3.13 21.97
CA THR A 535 0.05 -3.12 21.21
C THR A 535 -0.07 -2.54 19.78
N THR A 536 -1.17 -1.84 19.50
CA THR A 536 -1.43 -1.19 18.20
C THR A 536 -1.31 0.32 18.30
N ASN A 537 -1.07 0.98 17.16
CA ASN A 537 -0.93 2.44 17.03
C ASN A 537 -2.01 2.99 16.07
N ASP A 538 -2.02 4.32 15.87
CA ASP A 538 -2.86 5.04 14.91
C ASP A 538 -4.38 4.87 15.13
N GLY A 539 -4.80 4.46 16.33
CA GLY A 539 -6.20 4.29 16.70
C GLY A 539 -6.92 3.12 16.02
N ILE A 540 -6.14 2.17 15.50
CA ILE A 540 -6.65 0.90 14.97
C ILE A 540 -7.30 0.12 16.11
N GLY A 541 -8.53 -0.38 15.90
CA GLY A 541 -9.25 -1.18 16.88
C GLY A 541 -9.80 -0.41 18.09
N ILE A 542 -9.70 0.91 18.15
CA ILE A 542 -10.33 1.68 19.24
C ILE A 542 -11.85 1.74 19.03
N ALA A 543 -12.62 1.40 20.07
CA ALA A 543 -14.07 1.51 20.07
C ALA A 543 -14.62 2.04 21.40
N LYS A 544 -15.81 2.63 21.33
CA LYS A 544 -16.60 3.05 22.50
C LYS A 544 -17.51 1.90 22.95
N LEU A 545 -17.49 1.60 24.24
CA LEU A 545 -18.40 0.68 24.91
C LEU A 545 -19.39 1.50 25.73
N VAL A 546 -20.67 1.39 25.42
CA VAL A 546 -21.74 2.05 26.17
C VAL A 546 -22.22 1.11 27.27
N ILE A 547 -22.23 1.59 28.52
CA ILE A 547 -22.60 0.78 29.68
C ILE A 547 -23.97 1.22 30.17
N GLN A 548 -24.97 0.34 30.02
CA GLN A 548 -26.36 0.65 30.37
C GLN A 548 -27.11 -0.59 30.84
N GLY A 549 -27.83 -0.47 31.97
CA GLY A 549 -28.69 -1.55 32.48
C GLY A 549 -27.96 -2.86 32.78
N GLY A 550 -26.69 -2.79 33.21
CA GLY A 550 -25.87 -3.99 33.49
C GLY A 550 -25.36 -4.71 32.23
N HIS A 551 -25.43 -4.07 31.06
CA HIS A 551 -24.98 -4.63 29.80
C HIS A 551 -23.95 -3.72 29.11
N ILE A 552 -23.13 -4.35 28.26
CA ILE A 552 -22.14 -3.69 27.41
C ILE A 552 -22.73 -3.58 26.00
N TYR A 553 -22.73 -2.38 25.43
CA TYR A 553 -23.18 -2.14 24.06
C TYR A 553 -22.03 -1.71 23.17
N LEU A 554 -21.91 -2.34 22.00
CA LEU A 554 -20.98 -1.99 20.92
C LEU A 554 -21.78 -1.75 19.63
N GLY A 555 -21.74 -0.53 19.10
CA GLY A 555 -22.51 -0.17 17.89
C GLY A 555 -24.01 -0.40 18.04
N GLY A 556 -24.55 -0.21 19.26
CA GLY A 556 -25.97 -0.43 19.57
C GLY A 556 -26.38 -1.88 19.83
N LYS A 557 -25.44 -2.84 19.77
CA LYS A 557 -25.70 -4.26 20.05
C LYS A 557 -25.13 -4.66 21.41
N ILE A 558 -25.89 -5.45 22.16
CA ILE A 558 -25.39 -6.06 23.40
C ILE A 558 -24.27 -7.04 23.04
N VAL A 559 -23.15 -6.95 23.75
CA VAL A 559 -22.01 -7.85 23.59
C VAL A 559 -21.61 -8.48 24.93
N LYS A 560 -21.09 -9.71 24.85
CA LYS A 560 -20.48 -10.46 25.97
C LYS A 560 -18.96 -10.42 25.89
N MET A 561 -18.28 -10.81 26.98
CA MET A 561 -16.81 -10.88 27.01
C MET A 561 -16.22 -11.75 25.89
N ALA A 562 -16.83 -12.90 25.60
CA ALA A 562 -16.37 -13.78 24.51
C ALA A 562 -16.38 -13.10 23.13
N GLU A 563 -17.33 -12.19 22.87
CA GLU A 563 -17.40 -11.44 21.61
C GLU A 563 -16.32 -10.35 21.59
N ILE A 564 -16.06 -9.70 22.73
CA ILE A 564 -14.94 -8.77 22.90
C ILE A 564 -13.60 -9.49 22.68
N GLU A 565 -13.41 -10.68 23.24
CA GLU A 565 -12.19 -11.49 23.07
C GLU A 565 -11.98 -11.88 21.61
N LYS A 566 -13.05 -12.23 20.89
CA LYS A 566 -12.98 -12.58 19.48
C LYS A 566 -12.54 -11.39 18.61
N GLU A 567 -13.00 -10.20 18.93
CA GLU A 567 -12.72 -8.99 18.15
C GLU A 567 -11.37 -8.35 18.50
N TRP A 568 -10.99 -8.30 19.79
CA TRP A 568 -9.77 -7.64 20.27
C TRP A 568 -8.60 -8.57 20.58
N GLY A 569 -8.83 -9.88 20.63
CA GLY A 569 -7.78 -10.86 20.88
C GLY A 569 -7.26 -10.85 22.32
N SER A 570 -6.05 -11.35 22.51
CA SER A 570 -5.43 -11.65 23.82
C SER A 570 -5.03 -10.43 24.64
N ASP A 571 -4.86 -9.26 24.02
CA ASP A 571 -4.17 -8.12 24.61
C ASP A 571 -4.91 -6.80 24.30
N PHE A 572 -5.66 -6.32 25.29
CA PHE A 572 -6.41 -5.07 25.20
C PHE A 572 -6.54 -4.39 26.57
N ILE A 573 -6.90 -3.11 26.53
CA ILE A 573 -7.20 -2.32 27.71
C ILE A 573 -8.58 -1.66 27.58
N ILE A 574 -9.32 -1.61 28.69
CA ILE A 574 -10.58 -0.87 28.81
C ILE A 574 -10.36 0.25 29.83
N GLN A 575 -10.65 1.48 29.43
CA GLN A 575 -10.45 2.70 30.21
C GLN A 575 -11.74 3.54 30.26
N GLU A 576 -11.89 4.37 31.29
CA GLU A 576 -12.95 5.40 31.30
C GLU A 576 -12.73 6.39 30.14
N VAL A 577 -13.83 6.86 29.53
CA VAL A 577 -13.78 7.96 28.55
C VAL A 577 -13.23 9.21 29.23
N VAL A 578 -12.25 9.85 28.59
CA VAL A 578 -11.70 11.14 29.04
C VAL A 578 -12.54 12.28 28.48
N GLU A 579 -12.93 13.20 29.35
CA GLU A 579 -13.59 14.45 28.97
C GLU A 579 -12.54 15.56 28.76
N GLN A 580 -12.75 16.40 27.75
CA GLN A 580 -11.82 17.44 27.35
C GLN A 580 -12.36 18.85 27.61
N HIS A 581 -11.45 19.81 27.70
CA HIS A 581 -11.76 21.23 27.83
C HIS A 581 -12.53 21.76 26.61
N SER A 582 -13.43 22.73 26.86
CA SER A 582 -14.27 23.36 25.82
C SER A 582 -13.45 23.99 24.68
N VAL A 583 -12.28 24.55 24.99
CA VAL A 583 -11.33 25.09 23.98
C VAL A 583 -10.93 24.02 22.96
N MET A 584 -10.62 22.80 23.42
CA MET A 584 -10.27 21.70 22.52
C MET A 584 -11.50 21.10 21.84
N ALA A 585 -12.69 21.17 22.44
CA ALA A 585 -13.92 20.65 21.85
C ALA A 585 -14.49 21.54 20.75
N LYS A 586 -14.24 22.87 20.77
CA LYS A 586 -14.77 23.82 19.78
C LYS A 586 -14.45 23.45 18.32
N PRO A 587 -13.20 23.10 17.95
CA PRO A 587 -12.90 22.69 16.58
C PRO A 587 -13.61 21.40 16.17
N HIS A 588 -13.69 20.42 17.06
CA HIS A 588 -14.39 19.16 16.75
C HIS A 588 -14.91 18.47 18.03
N PRO A 589 -16.19 18.64 18.40
CA PRO A 589 -16.70 18.18 19.69
C PRO A 589 -16.93 16.66 19.78
N ALA A 590 -17.04 15.98 18.62
CA ALA A 590 -17.33 14.54 18.57
C ALA A 590 -16.13 13.67 18.97
N SER A 591 -14.89 14.19 18.88
CA SER A 591 -13.66 13.48 19.25
C SER A 591 -13.02 14.01 20.52
N VAL A 592 -12.23 13.15 21.18
CA VAL A 592 -11.23 13.60 22.14
C VAL A 592 -10.02 14.12 21.36
N ASN A 593 -9.90 15.44 21.28
CA ASN A 593 -8.83 16.17 20.62
C ASN A 593 -7.63 16.29 21.54
N THR A 594 -6.44 16.16 20.97
CA THR A 594 -5.19 16.04 21.73
C THR A 594 -4.15 17.05 21.28
N LEU A 595 -3.22 17.33 22.18
CA LEU A 595 -1.95 17.98 21.88
C LEU A 595 -0.90 16.91 21.67
N ARG A 596 -0.29 16.89 20.48
CA ARG A 596 0.96 16.18 20.21
C ARG A 596 2.10 17.10 20.61
N MET A 597 2.69 16.85 21.78
CA MET A 597 3.81 17.62 22.33
C MET A 597 5.10 16.84 22.16
N VAL A 598 6.14 17.45 21.59
CA VAL A 598 7.43 16.77 21.39
C VAL A 598 8.43 17.21 22.44
N THR A 599 9.15 16.27 23.03
CA THR A 599 10.31 16.55 23.90
C THR A 599 11.58 15.94 23.34
N TYR A 600 12.70 16.61 23.62
CA TYR A 600 14.02 16.12 23.27
C TYR A 600 15.00 16.32 24.42
N ARG A 601 15.69 15.25 24.84
CA ARG A 601 16.76 15.32 25.84
C ARG A 601 18.05 15.69 25.12
N TRP A 602 18.55 16.88 25.38
CA TRP A 602 19.81 17.37 24.84
C TRP A 602 20.78 17.64 25.97
N LYS A 603 21.91 16.92 25.98
CA LYS A 603 22.88 16.91 27.07
C LYS A 603 22.20 16.57 28.41
N HIS A 604 22.14 17.52 29.34
CA HIS A 604 21.56 17.34 30.68
C HIS A 604 20.16 17.97 30.82
N GLU A 605 19.56 18.46 29.73
CA GLU A 605 18.28 19.16 29.76
C GLU A 605 17.24 18.48 28.86
N ILE A 606 16.00 18.39 29.33
CA ILE A 606 14.86 17.98 28.51
C ILE A 606 14.17 19.24 28.00
N LYS A 607 14.20 19.43 26.68
CA LYS A 607 13.60 20.57 25.99
C LYS A 607 12.23 20.19 25.43
N ASN A 608 11.26 21.11 25.53
CA ASN A 608 10.06 21.04 24.70
C ASN A 608 10.40 21.56 23.31
N LEU A 609 9.94 20.86 22.29
CA LEU A 609 10.07 21.26 20.89
C LEU A 609 8.71 21.76 20.41
N LEU A 610 8.26 21.21 19.28
CA LEU A 610 7.02 21.59 18.61
C LEU A 610 5.80 20.98 19.32
N THR A 611 4.68 21.70 19.29
CA THR A 611 3.38 21.21 19.71
C THR A 611 2.36 21.45 18.61
N VAL A 612 1.58 20.41 18.29
CA VAL A 612 0.46 20.51 17.36
C VAL A 612 -0.81 20.00 18.01
N ALA A 613 -1.91 20.74 17.91
CA ALA A 613 -3.23 20.27 18.29
C ALA A 613 -3.84 19.46 17.14
N ARG A 614 -4.41 18.29 17.44
CA ARG A 614 -5.05 17.40 16.48
C ARG A 614 -6.56 17.42 16.68
N PHE A 615 -7.28 17.42 15.57
CA PHE A 615 -8.75 17.51 15.53
C PHE A 615 -9.31 16.44 14.60
N GLY A 616 -10.32 15.72 15.08
CA GLY A 616 -11.06 14.73 14.30
C GLY A 616 -11.91 15.35 13.20
N ALA A 617 -12.60 14.52 12.41
CA ALA A 617 -13.50 15.00 11.38
C ALA A 617 -14.75 14.12 11.25
N GLY A 618 -15.80 14.70 10.65
CA GLY A 618 -17.10 14.07 10.53
C GLY A 618 -17.74 13.82 11.90
N ASN A 619 -18.07 12.56 12.17
CA ASN A 619 -18.62 12.13 13.46
C ASN A 619 -17.68 11.11 14.15
N ASP A 620 -16.39 11.09 13.78
CA ASP A 620 -15.43 10.17 14.40
C ASP A 620 -15.13 10.61 15.85
N ILE A 621 -14.99 9.64 16.76
CA ILE A 621 -14.63 9.88 18.16
C ILE A 621 -13.12 10.10 18.35
N LYS A 622 -12.33 9.94 17.28
CA LYS A 622 -10.87 10.04 17.27
C LYS A 622 -10.39 11.24 16.47
N ASP A 623 -9.25 11.78 16.87
CA ASP A 623 -8.55 12.88 16.21
C ASP A 623 -7.32 12.43 15.39
N ASN A 624 -7.15 11.13 15.19
CA ASN A 624 -6.08 10.55 14.37
C ASN A 624 -6.28 10.84 12.88
N ASP A 625 -5.23 10.61 12.07
CA ASP A 625 -5.11 10.87 10.61
C ASP A 625 -6.11 10.09 9.70
N ALA A 626 -7.37 9.99 10.12
CA ALA A 626 -8.52 9.60 9.33
C ALA A 626 -8.77 10.62 8.21
N SER A 627 -9.56 10.23 7.20
CA SER A 627 -9.92 11.13 6.10
C SER A 627 -10.66 12.35 6.65
N GLY A 628 -10.08 13.54 6.48
CA GLY A 628 -10.63 14.82 6.93
C GLY A 628 -10.07 15.37 8.25
N ALA A 629 -9.35 14.57 9.06
CA ALA A 629 -8.74 15.06 10.29
C ALA A 629 -7.64 16.09 9.98
N VAL A 630 -7.55 17.12 10.82
CA VAL A 630 -6.62 18.24 10.64
C VAL A 630 -5.86 18.51 11.93
N SER A 631 -4.73 19.20 11.82
CA SER A 631 -4.00 19.65 13.00
C SER A 631 -3.38 21.01 12.80
N CYS A 632 -3.35 21.77 13.89
CA CYS A 632 -2.95 23.17 13.95
C CYS A 632 -1.70 23.30 14.83
N GLY A 633 -0.77 24.16 14.44
CA GLY A 633 0.37 24.50 15.29
C GLY A 633 -0.07 25.22 16.57
N ILE A 634 0.69 24.99 17.64
CA ILE A 634 0.56 25.74 18.89
C ILE A 634 1.81 26.57 19.07
N SER A 635 1.65 27.88 19.24
CA SER A 635 2.75 28.80 19.52
C SER A 635 3.39 28.49 20.89
N ASN A 636 4.57 29.08 21.15
CA ASN A 636 5.23 28.93 22.45
C ASN A 636 4.40 29.49 23.63
N SER A 637 3.47 30.41 23.37
CA SER A 637 2.54 30.97 24.37
C SER A 637 1.29 30.12 24.58
N GLY A 638 1.07 29.06 23.78
CA GLY A 638 -0.08 28.16 23.88
C GLY A 638 -1.26 28.53 22.98
N GLU A 639 -1.08 29.46 22.04
CA GLU A 639 -2.12 29.92 21.11
C GLU A 639 -2.13 29.09 19.83
N PHE A 640 -3.32 28.84 19.30
CA PHE A 640 -3.50 28.19 18.01
C PHE A 640 -3.00 29.12 16.91
N LEU A 641 -2.28 28.56 15.95
CA LEU A 641 -1.95 29.28 14.72
C LEU A 641 -3.19 29.42 13.81
N ASN A 642 -3.07 30.23 12.77
CA ASN A 642 -4.19 30.68 11.93
C ASN A 642 -4.69 29.65 10.90
N TYR A 643 -4.05 28.48 10.78
CA TYR A 643 -4.51 27.39 9.93
C TYR A 643 -4.21 26.02 10.53
N ALA A 644 -4.94 25.03 10.03
CA ALA A 644 -4.67 23.63 10.22
C ALA A 644 -4.31 22.94 8.91
N MET A 645 -3.72 21.76 9.00
CA MET A 645 -3.30 20.98 7.84
C MET A 645 -3.68 19.51 8.01
N ASP A 646 -4.16 18.89 6.93
CA ASP A 646 -4.46 17.46 6.90
C ASP A 646 -3.22 16.60 6.57
N LYS A 647 -3.41 15.28 6.44
CA LYS A 647 -2.34 14.34 6.08
C LYS A 647 -1.85 14.47 4.63
N LYS A 648 -2.63 15.11 3.75
CA LYS A 648 -2.31 15.39 2.33
C LYS A 648 -1.67 16.77 2.15
N ALA A 649 -1.31 17.44 3.24
CA ALA A 649 -0.73 18.78 3.28
C ALA A 649 -1.67 19.91 2.80
N ASN A 650 -2.97 19.63 2.62
CA ASN A 650 -3.94 20.68 2.33
C ASN A 650 -4.07 21.60 3.55
N VAL A 651 -4.17 22.90 3.29
CA VAL A 651 -4.22 23.95 4.30
C VAL A 651 -5.66 24.43 4.48
N TYR A 652 -6.09 24.55 5.73
CA TYR A 652 -7.45 24.91 6.10
C TYR A 652 -7.43 26.07 7.10
N THR A 653 -8.03 27.19 6.73
CA THR A 653 -8.29 28.30 7.68
C THR A 653 -9.49 28.00 8.59
N HIS A 654 -10.36 27.08 8.17
CA HIS A 654 -11.53 26.63 8.91
C HIS A 654 -11.55 25.10 9.01
N HIS A 655 -12.00 24.57 10.15
CA HIS A 655 -12.15 23.12 10.33
C HIS A 655 -13.14 22.55 9.30
N PRO A 656 -12.79 21.48 8.54
CA PRO A 656 -13.57 21.04 7.39
C PRO A 656 -14.96 20.48 7.72
N THR A 657 -15.21 20.13 8.99
CA THR A 657 -16.52 19.57 9.44
C THR A 657 -17.39 20.62 10.12
N THR A 658 -16.80 21.42 11.00
CA THR A 658 -17.53 22.31 11.93
C THR A 658 -17.45 23.77 11.51
N ASN A 659 -16.61 24.08 10.51
CA ASN A 659 -16.28 25.42 10.07
C ASN A 659 -15.69 26.32 11.18
N TYR A 660 -15.05 25.73 12.20
CA TYR A 660 -14.34 26.48 13.24
C TYR A 660 -13.18 27.28 12.63
N CYS A 661 -13.09 28.59 12.92
CA CYS A 661 -12.04 29.47 12.40
C CYS A 661 -10.76 29.37 13.23
N PHE A 662 -9.65 28.93 12.62
CA PHE A 662 -8.36 28.85 13.32
C PHE A 662 -7.73 30.23 13.59
N ALA A 663 -8.12 31.25 12.82
CA ALA A 663 -7.68 32.63 13.05
C ALA A 663 -8.31 33.28 14.31
N ASP A 664 -9.18 32.57 15.03
CA ASP A 664 -9.68 33.02 16.35
C ASP A 664 -8.62 32.92 17.46
N HIS A 665 -7.46 32.32 17.18
CA HIS A 665 -6.30 32.23 18.07
C HIS A 665 -6.63 31.74 19.49
N ALA A 666 -7.51 30.73 19.59
CA ALA A 666 -7.83 30.12 20.86
C ALA A 666 -6.56 29.64 21.59
N LYS A 667 -6.59 29.72 22.92
CA LYS A 667 -5.43 29.45 23.77
C LYS A 667 -5.66 28.24 24.67
N VAL A 668 -4.69 27.34 24.70
CA VAL A 668 -4.66 26.24 25.65
C VAL A 668 -4.50 26.82 27.07
N PRO A 669 -5.45 26.57 27.99
CA PRO A 669 -5.33 27.04 29.36
C PRO A 669 -4.10 26.41 30.04
N ASN A 670 -3.42 27.18 30.89
CA ASN A 670 -2.29 26.71 31.69
C ASN A 670 -1.15 26.06 30.90
N TYR A 671 -0.91 26.45 29.64
CA TYR A 671 0.01 25.76 28.73
C TYR A 671 1.46 25.55 29.25
N GLU A 672 1.99 26.45 30.08
CA GLU A 672 3.29 26.23 30.74
C GLU A 672 3.32 24.98 31.62
N GLN A 673 2.20 24.65 32.26
CA GLN A 673 2.05 23.44 33.07
C GLN A 673 2.07 22.19 32.19
N PHE A 674 1.56 22.25 30.96
CA PHE A 674 1.66 21.16 29.98
C PHE A 674 3.11 20.92 29.59
N LYS A 675 3.86 21.99 29.28
CA LYS A 675 5.29 21.89 28.96
C LYS A 675 6.07 21.26 30.12
N LYS A 676 5.83 21.70 31.35
CA LYS A 676 6.44 21.11 32.56
C LYS A 676 6.05 19.64 32.72
N PHE A 677 4.76 19.31 32.59
CA PHE A 677 4.24 17.96 32.76
C PHE A 677 4.93 16.96 31.83
N VAL A 678 5.01 17.24 30.52
CA VAL A 678 5.67 16.30 29.59
C VAL A 678 7.18 16.20 29.78
N ARG A 679 7.85 17.27 30.25
CA ARG A 679 9.27 17.19 30.64
C ARG A 679 9.46 16.29 31.86
N ASP A 680 8.57 16.38 32.83
CA ASP A 680 8.62 15.53 34.02
C ASP A 680 8.36 14.06 33.65
N LEU A 681 7.39 13.77 32.78
CA LEU A 681 7.18 12.41 32.28
C LEU A 681 8.39 11.86 31.50
N HIS A 682 9.07 12.71 30.73
CA HIS A 682 10.26 12.29 29.97
C HIS A 682 11.46 11.95 30.87
N LYS A 683 11.51 12.43 32.12
CA LYS A 683 12.54 11.99 33.08
C LYS A 683 12.44 10.50 33.40
N GLU A 684 11.23 9.95 33.34
CA GLU A 684 10.94 8.54 33.65
C GLU A 684 11.28 7.59 32.48
N VAL A 685 11.44 8.13 31.27
CA VAL A 685 11.77 7.37 30.06
C VAL A 685 13.27 7.49 29.76
N LEU A 686 14.08 6.67 30.42
CA LEU A 686 15.55 6.79 30.40
C LEU A 686 16.17 6.47 29.02
N HIS A 687 15.60 5.52 28.29
CA HIS A 687 16.20 4.95 27.06
C HIS A 687 16.02 5.78 25.78
N HIS A 688 15.25 6.88 25.85
CA HIS A 688 14.86 7.65 24.69
C HIS A 688 15.10 9.14 24.91
N ASP A 689 15.86 9.74 24.01
CA ASP A 689 16.05 11.19 24.00
C ASP A 689 14.95 11.89 23.21
N TYR A 690 14.24 11.22 22.30
CA TYR A 690 13.14 11.80 21.51
C TYR A 690 11.79 11.14 21.84
N ILE A 691 10.79 11.93 22.24
CA ILE A 691 9.43 11.42 22.54
C ILE A 691 8.35 12.38 22.01
N CYS A 692 7.29 11.79 21.45
CA CYS A 692 6.03 12.41 21.08
C CYS A 692 4.95 12.04 22.10
N TRP A 693 4.45 13.01 22.85
CA TRP A 693 3.41 12.82 23.87
C TRP A 693 2.05 13.20 23.31
N ASP A 694 1.05 12.35 23.52
CA ASP A 694 -0.35 12.67 23.26
C ASP A 694 -1.01 13.05 24.59
N ILE A 695 -1.38 14.32 24.70
CA ILE A 695 -1.91 14.94 25.91
C ILE A 695 -3.31 15.47 25.65
N VAL A 696 -4.28 15.10 26.50
CA VAL A 696 -5.62 15.71 26.50
C VAL A 696 -5.61 16.93 27.41
N VAL A 697 -6.26 18.01 26.99
CA VAL A 697 -6.57 19.15 27.87
C VAL A 697 -7.80 18.78 28.68
N GLY A 698 -7.63 18.45 29.97
CA GLY A 698 -8.74 18.06 30.83
C GLY A 698 -9.75 19.19 31.04
N VAL A 699 -10.96 18.85 31.48
CA VAL A 699 -12.04 19.82 31.76
C VAL A 699 -11.64 20.93 32.75
N ASP A 700 -10.67 20.64 33.61
CA ASP A 700 -10.03 21.55 34.57
C ASP A 700 -8.93 22.45 33.97
N GLY A 701 -8.67 22.32 32.66
CA GLY A 701 -7.59 23.03 31.97
C GLY A 701 -6.19 22.51 32.32
N GLN A 702 -6.07 21.26 32.80
CA GLN A 702 -4.81 20.63 33.18
C GLN A 702 -4.47 19.43 32.27
N PRO A 703 -3.19 19.06 32.10
CA PRO A 703 -2.79 17.99 31.19
C PRO A 703 -3.25 16.60 31.67
N ILE A 704 -3.65 15.74 30.74
CA ILE A 704 -3.92 14.31 30.96
C ILE A 704 -3.10 13.51 29.94
N PHE A 705 -2.20 12.65 30.42
CA PHE A 705 -1.42 11.73 29.61
C PHE A 705 -2.31 10.67 28.97
N LEU A 706 -2.29 10.56 27.65
CA LEU A 706 -3.04 9.55 26.90
C LEU A 706 -2.13 8.44 26.37
N GLU A 707 -1.04 8.82 25.70
CA GLU A 707 -0.11 7.92 25.04
C GLU A 707 1.26 8.58 24.85
N LEU A 708 2.31 7.77 24.75
CA LEU A 708 3.61 8.20 24.25
C LEU A 708 3.99 7.44 22.98
N ASN A 709 4.65 8.13 22.07
CA ASN A 709 5.08 7.63 20.78
C ASN A 709 6.56 7.99 20.58
N PHE A 710 7.31 7.12 19.91
CA PHE A 710 8.73 7.36 19.62
C PHE A 710 8.99 7.70 18.14
N TRP A 711 7.90 7.80 17.37
CA TRP A 711 7.88 8.23 15.98
C TRP A 711 6.84 9.33 15.81
N GLY A 712 7.00 10.14 14.77
CA GLY A 712 6.07 11.22 14.49
C GLY A 712 6.03 11.63 13.03
N ASN A 713 5.01 12.41 12.68
CA ASN A 713 4.84 12.99 11.35
C ASN A 713 5.65 14.29 11.21
N LEU A 714 6.98 14.14 11.21
CA LEU A 714 7.96 15.21 11.46
C LEU A 714 7.91 16.38 10.47
N TRP A 715 7.64 16.11 9.19
CA TRP A 715 7.50 17.18 8.20
C TRP A 715 6.29 18.05 8.56
N ALA A 716 5.20 17.43 8.99
CA ALA A 716 3.96 18.10 9.29
C ALA A 716 4.07 18.94 10.58
N TYR A 717 4.84 18.48 11.57
CA TYR A 717 5.06 19.26 12.80
C TYR A 717 5.75 20.59 12.53
N GLN A 718 6.81 20.59 11.70
CA GLN A 718 7.55 21.80 11.33
C GLN A 718 6.70 22.75 10.47
N MET A 719 5.95 22.20 9.50
CA MET A 719 5.05 22.99 8.66
C MET A 719 3.96 23.67 9.50
N ARG A 720 3.27 22.89 10.33
CA ARG A 720 2.14 23.37 11.14
C ARG A 720 2.56 24.33 12.23
N SER A 721 3.76 24.17 12.79
CA SER A 721 4.28 25.04 13.88
C SER A 721 5.12 26.20 13.35
N GLU A 722 5.34 26.30 12.04
CA GLU A 722 6.17 27.30 11.37
C GLU A 722 7.54 27.54 12.02
N THR A 723 8.17 26.46 12.47
CA THR A 723 9.42 26.50 13.23
C THR A 723 10.28 25.27 12.88
N PRO A 724 11.61 25.41 12.72
CA PRO A 724 12.50 24.27 12.56
C PRO A 724 12.48 23.38 13.81
N PHE A 725 12.68 22.08 13.61
CA PHE A 725 12.40 21.07 14.63
C PHE A 725 13.12 21.29 15.97
N PHE A 726 14.41 21.64 15.92
CA PHE A 726 15.24 21.88 17.11
C PHE A 726 15.49 23.37 17.39
N GLY A 727 14.84 24.28 16.66
CA GLY A 727 15.02 25.73 16.86
C GLY A 727 16.50 26.14 16.86
N GLU A 728 16.89 26.87 17.89
CA GLU A 728 18.22 27.48 18.02
C GLU A 728 19.37 26.48 18.21
N PHE A 729 19.12 25.26 18.69
CA PHE A 729 20.19 24.26 18.90
C PHE A 729 20.33 23.28 17.72
N THR A 730 19.72 23.60 16.57
CA THR A 730 19.74 22.71 15.39
C THR A 730 21.16 22.44 14.88
N GLU A 731 21.99 23.47 14.71
CA GLU A 731 23.36 23.33 14.18
C GLU A 731 24.24 22.47 15.08
N GLU A 732 24.23 22.77 16.39
CA GLU A 732 24.98 22.01 17.39
C GLU A 732 24.58 20.53 17.40
N LEU A 733 23.27 20.25 17.32
CA LEU A 733 22.77 18.88 17.27
C LEU A 733 23.23 18.15 16.00
N LEU A 734 23.14 18.80 14.83
CA LEU A 734 23.54 18.19 13.56
C LEU A 734 25.02 17.83 13.58
N GLU A 735 25.88 18.73 14.05
CA GLU A 735 27.32 18.48 14.16
C GLU A 735 27.63 17.31 15.11
N TYR A 736 26.97 17.27 16.27
CA TYR A 736 27.11 16.14 17.19
C TYR A 736 26.65 14.82 16.57
N MET A 737 25.49 14.81 15.90
CA MET A 737 24.93 13.61 15.28
C MET A 737 25.81 13.12 14.11
N LYS A 738 26.43 14.04 13.37
CA LYS A 738 27.42 13.75 12.33
C LYS A 738 28.61 13.00 12.92
N ASN A 739 29.22 13.54 13.97
CA ASN A 739 30.37 12.93 14.65
C ASN A 739 30.02 11.56 15.26
N LYS A 740 28.85 11.46 15.91
CA LYS A 740 28.36 10.20 16.50
C LYS A 740 28.20 9.11 15.46
N LYS A 741 27.69 9.46 14.27
CA LYS A 741 27.50 8.53 13.15
C LYS A 741 28.83 8.07 12.54
N GLU A 742 29.79 8.97 12.39
CA GLU A 742 31.13 8.65 11.87
C GLU A 742 31.85 7.65 12.80
N ASN A 743 31.72 7.82 14.12
CA ASN A 743 32.32 6.92 15.11
C ASN A 743 31.68 5.52 15.18
N ILE A 744 30.46 5.33 14.67
CA ILE A 744 29.80 4.01 14.64
C ILE A 744 30.19 3.21 13.39
N ASN A 745 30.57 3.90 12.31
CA ASN A 745 30.93 3.26 11.04
C ASN A 745 32.43 2.92 10.93
N ASN A 746 33.27 3.49 11.81
CA ASN A 746 34.66 3.11 12.03
C ASN A 746 34.74 2.04 13.11
#